data_AF-A0A195EQQ6-F1
#
_entry.id   AF-A0A195EQQ6-F1
#
_cell.length_a   1.000
_cell.length_b   1.000
_cell.length_c   1.000
_cell.angle_alpha   90.00
_cell.angle_beta   90.00
_cell.angle_gamma   90.00
#
_symmetry.space_group_name_H-M   'P 1'
#
loop_
_entity.id
_entity.type
_entity.pdbx_description
1 polymer ?
#
loop_
_entity_poly.entity_id
_entity_poly.type
_entity_poly.pdbx_seq_one_letter_code
_entity_poly.pdbx_strand_id
1 'polypeptide(L)'
;YDLFLQDALQDLKKSSSSKDYHGYKSTEKNDGIYVLELEDKKNVYEQENDYDPYEHRVVEHPTSVCIYVYLYREMKRGGEGYTETMLHLVKGSLGTGILAMPKAFYHAGYVVGIIATIIIGLLCIYCMRILVRSEYELCKRKRVPAMTYPATAESALSEGPMFLRRFSKASIYVVNIFLLIYQMGTCCVYIVFIASNLQSGLNPYFTMEIEKYMAIILLPLILVNYIRNLKFLAPFSTLANGIMLTGIAIILYYIFREPLSFEERVAFGEVTNFPLFFGTVLFALEAIGVIMPLENEMKTPRFFMSSFGVLNISMGVIVAMYAGMGFFGYMRFGSEIAGSITLNLSAYHEKLGDAVQILLAIAIFFTHPIQCYVAIDITWNEYISHVFEKYRFKLLWEYVTRTVIILITFALAISIPELDLFISLFGAFCLSGLGLAFPALIQLCAFWKVLGPTEKKIMIAKNTCLMLIGTLGLIVGSKRVVSFLFTALFSDSAITKKKRCFVSSIYLLVFIYIIFIYSIYLYKILKSCRFLSRRFIQRCTFSCLSKCAVKREFTFYKNIDFVLARVFEINHPVQRCKTVKGVNSEVRGYPTATFSKENNEVTAVTADYVNNADGVNNVENMLSQTEDTDYDPHVHRNRPNPTSNFETLVHLLKGSLGTGILAMPNAFYNSGLVVGVIATVIIGALCTYCLHVLVKAQYILCKRLKVPILSYPLSMKYALEKGPRCVKWFSPYASGFVDGFMIIYQLGICCVYIVFVASNIKQVTDQYWAPLDISTHMLILLLPLILINYIRNLKLLAPFSTLANLITFVGLSMILIKYMFQDLPPISDREMFGTLRNFSLYFGTTLFALEAVGVIIALENNMKTPQSFGGYCGVLNIGMTVIVILYIVMGFFGYIKYGSDAKGSITFNLPPEEAMAQSIKIMFAIAIFITYALQAYVPVEILWSTYLDHRIQNRKILWEYVCRTFVTLVTFVLAIAIPRLGLFISLFGALCLSALGIAFPAIIEICVLWPENDFGPFKVMLIKNFLLIVFGLLGLVVGTYVSIVEIIKSFQPVL
;
A
#
# COMPACT_ATOMS: atom_id res chain seq x y z
N TYR A 1 -15.85 27.86 -43.02
CA TYR A 1 -17.11 27.87 -42.27
C TYR A 1 -18.31 27.63 -43.19
N ASP A 2 -18.31 28.09 -44.45
CA ASP A 2 -19.41 27.76 -45.39
C ASP A 2 -19.39 26.36 -46.04
N LEU A 3 -18.27 25.64 -46.03
CA LEU A 3 -18.25 24.24 -46.50
C LEU A 3 -18.72 23.22 -45.43
N PHE A 4 -18.68 23.59 -44.15
CA PHE A 4 -19.14 22.72 -43.05
C PHE A 4 -20.65 22.84 -42.80
N LEU A 5 -21.27 23.92 -43.31
CA LEU A 5 -22.71 24.13 -43.23
C LEU A 5 -23.47 23.36 -44.34
N GLN A 6 -22.83 23.06 -45.48
CA GLN A 6 -23.46 22.31 -46.57
C GLN A 6 -23.56 20.81 -46.29
N ASP A 7 -22.54 20.20 -45.67
CA ASP A 7 -22.59 18.77 -45.31
C ASP A 7 -23.54 18.49 -44.14
N ALA A 8 -23.64 19.41 -43.17
CA ALA A 8 -24.61 19.31 -42.08
C ALA A 8 -26.08 19.47 -42.54
N LEU A 9 -26.32 20.17 -43.65
CA LEU A 9 -27.65 20.34 -44.26
C LEU A 9 -28.07 19.15 -45.15
N GLN A 10 -27.13 18.30 -45.58
CA GLN A 10 -27.42 17.12 -46.39
C GLN A 10 -27.81 15.91 -45.53
N ASP A 11 -27.22 15.77 -44.34
CA ASP A 11 -27.57 14.69 -43.41
C ASP A 11 -28.89 14.93 -42.66
N LEU A 12 -29.28 16.20 -42.46
CA LEU A 12 -30.62 16.55 -41.96
C LEU A 12 -31.75 16.29 -42.98
N LYS A 13 -31.43 16.08 -44.26
CA LYS A 13 -32.38 15.74 -45.33
C LYS A 13 -32.62 14.24 -45.50
N LYS A 14 -31.81 13.37 -44.87
CA LYS A 14 -31.90 11.91 -45.03
C LYS A 14 -32.64 11.17 -43.89
N SER A 15 -32.99 11.82 -42.78
CA SER A 15 -33.79 11.18 -41.71
C SER A 15 -35.26 11.66 -41.61
N SER A 16 -35.72 12.53 -42.51
CA SER A 16 -37.13 12.96 -42.57
C SER A 16 -37.94 12.16 -43.60
N SER A 17 -38.22 10.89 -43.31
CA SER A 17 -39.31 10.15 -43.97
C SER A 17 -39.73 8.91 -43.17
N SER A 18 -40.50 9.10 -42.09
CA SER A 18 -41.75 8.37 -41.83
C SER A 18 -42.35 8.73 -40.45
N LYS A 19 -43.43 9.53 -40.50
CA LYS A 19 -44.71 9.49 -39.75
C LYS A 19 -44.76 8.67 -38.44
N ASP A 20 -45.43 9.04 -37.35
CA ASP A 20 -46.23 10.19 -36.92
C ASP A 20 -46.65 9.91 -35.44
N TYR A 21 -47.05 10.98 -34.73
CA TYR A 21 -47.92 11.04 -33.53
C TYR A 21 -47.38 11.02 -32.07
N HIS A 22 -47.59 12.19 -31.43
CA HIS A 22 -47.84 12.59 -30.02
C HIS A 22 -46.90 12.04 -28.91
N GLY A 23 -46.29 12.82 -28.02
CA GLY A 23 -46.46 14.20 -27.57
C GLY A 23 -46.55 14.23 -26.03
N TYR A 24 -45.49 14.67 -25.32
CA TYR A 24 -45.57 15.47 -24.07
C TYR A 24 -44.18 15.96 -23.63
N LYS A 25 -44.11 17.22 -23.17
CA LYS A 25 -42.94 17.90 -22.56
C LYS A 25 -42.96 17.75 -21.04
N SER A 26 -41.78 17.57 -20.40
CA SER A 26 -41.38 18.16 -19.10
C SER A 26 -39.91 17.77 -18.80
N THR A 27 -38.91 18.65 -18.91
CA THR A 27 -38.26 19.40 -17.80
C THR A 27 -38.18 18.65 -16.46
N GLU A 28 -36.97 18.22 -16.04
CA GLU A 28 -36.30 18.62 -14.78
C GLU A 28 -34.94 17.91 -14.52
N LYS A 29 -34.16 18.51 -13.62
CA LYS A 29 -32.74 18.30 -13.26
C LYS A 29 -32.56 17.28 -12.12
N ASN A 30 -31.37 16.65 -12.09
CA ASN A 30 -30.54 16.23 -10.93
C ASN A 30 -31.13 15.33 -9.81
N ASP A 31 -30.47 14.19 -9.55
CA ASP A 31 -29.56 13.94 -8.40
C ASP A 31 -29.35 12.43 -8.18
N GLY A 32 -28.12 12.03 -7.89
CA GLY A 32 -27.76 10.65 -7.57
C GLY A 32 -28.00 10.33 -6.10
N ILE A 33 -28.74 9.24 -5.84
CA ILE A 33 -28.68 8.28 -4.73
C ILE A 33 -29.68 7.16 -5.09
N TYR A 34 -29.24 5.90 -5.13
CA TYR A 34 -30.13 4.75 -5.28
C TYR A 34 -30.79 4.43 -3.93
N VAL A 35 -31.97 5.00 -3.68
CA VAL A 35 -32.93 4.45 -2.73
C VAL A 35 -33.75 3.41 -3.48
N LEU A 36 -33.83 2.18 -2.96
CA LEU A 36 -34.76 1.15 -3.42
C LEU A 36 -36.20 1.59 -3.10
N GLU A 37 -36.78 2.43 -3.96
CA GLU A 37 -38.22 2.54 -4.10
C GLU A 37 -38.70 1.53 -5.15
N LEU A 38 -39.62 0.67 -4.71
CA LEU A 38 -40.35 -0.25 -5.57
C LEU A 38 -41.29 0.55 -6.47
N GLU A 39 -40.83 0.92 -7.66
CA GLU A 39 -41.72 1.37 -8.74
C GLU A 39 -41.94 0.24 -9.76
N ASP A 40 -43.19 -0.20 -9.81
CA ASP A 40 -43.74 -1.12 -10.79
C ASP A 40 -43.86 -0.46 -12.17
N LYS A 41 -43.40 -1.20 -13.19
CA LYS A 41 -43.71 -1.17 -14.64
C LYS A 41 -42.97 -0.16 -15.54
N LYS A 42 -42.25 -0.72 -16.53
CA LYS A 42 -42.81 -0.92 -17.89
C LYS A 42 -42.08 -1.99 -18.73
N ASN A 43 -42.85 -3.03 -19.02
CA ASN A 43 -42.84 -4.00 -20.11
C ASN A 43 -41.73 -3.94 -21.18
N VAL A 44 -40.85 -4.95 -21.15
CA VAL A 44 -40.35 -5.63 -22.36
C VAL A 44 -40.74 -7.10 -22.21
N TYR A 45 -41.47 -7.62 -23.20
CA TYR A 45 -41.85 -9.02 -23.29
C TYR A 45 -40.60 -9.84 -23.64
N GLU A 46 -39.90 -10.36 -22.63
CA GLU A 46 -39.02 -11.52 -22.79
C GLU A 46 -39.61 -12.71 -22.04
N GLN A 47 -39.62 -13.84 -22.74
CA GLN A 47 -40.24 -15.10 -22.34
C GLN A 47 -39.82 -15.57 -20.95
N GLU A 48 -40.79 -16.19 -20.26
CA GLU A 48 -40.64 -16.90 -19.00
C GLU A 48 -39.52 -17.95 -19.07
N ASN A 49 -38.35 -17.68 -18.48
CA ASN A 49 -37.66 -18.54 -17.49
C ASN A 49 -36.16 -18.26 -17.26
N ASP A 50 -35.50 -17.32 -17.94
CA ASP A 50 -34.03 -17.27 -17.91
C ASP A 50 -33.41 -15.92 -17.49
N TYR A 51 -33.84 -15.36 -16.35
CA TYR A 51 -33.06 -14.29 -15.70
C TYR A 51 -31.84 -14.92 -14.99
N ASP A 52 -30.64 -14.73 -15.54
CA ASP A 52 -29.39 -15.01 -14.83
C ASP A 52 -28.82 -13.73 -14.20
N PRO A 53 -28.78 -13.61 -12.86
CA PRO A 53 -28.20 -12.46 -12.16
C PRO A 53 -26.77 -12.12 -12.62
N TYR A 54 -25.97 -13.13 -12.97
CA TYR A 54 -24.58 -12.93 -13.37
C TYR A 54 -24.43 -12.20 -14.71
N GLU A 55 -25.40 -12.32 -15.61
CA GLU A 55 -25.37 -11.67 -16.93
C GLU A 55 -25.84 -10.21 -16.87
N HIS A 56 -26.59 -9.86 -15.81
CA HIS A 56 -27.16 -8.53 -15.60
C HIS A 56 -26.34 -7.67 -14.62
N ARG A 57 -25.18 -8.17 -14.16
CA ARG A 57 -24.32 -7.48 -13.21
C ARG A 57 -23.43 -6.46 -13.94
N VAL A 58 -23.70 -5.17 -13.74
CA VAL A 58 -22.84 -4.09 -14.23
C VAL A 58 -21.81 -3.77 -13.16
N VAL A 59 -20.57 -4.18 -13.40
CA VAL A 59 -19.46 -3.92 -12.48
C VAL A 59 -18.80 -2.60 -12.89
N GLU A 60 -19.11 -1.50 -12.19
CA GLU A 60 -18.54 -0.17 -12.47
C GLU A 60 -17.00 -0.16 -12.37
N HIS A 61 -16.46 -0.93 -11.41
CA HIS A 61 -15.03 -1.12 -11.17
C HIS A 61 -14.77 -2.59 -10.77
N PRO A 62 -14.42 -3.49 -11.71
CA PRO A 62 -14.04 -4.86 -11.33
C PRO A 62 -12.85 -4.81 -10.37
N THR A 63 -12.64 -5.83 -9.53
CA THR A 63 -11.43 -5.99 -8.67
C THR A 63 -10.10 -5.92 -9.42
N SER A 64 -10.16 -5.84 -10.75
CA SER A 64 -9.12 -5.23 -11.56
C SER A 64 -8.81 -3.83 -11.04
N VAL A 65 -7.57 -3.61 -10.63
CA VAL A 65 -6.99 -2.27 -10.74
C VAL A 65 -7.01 -1.91 -12.23
N CYS A 66 -8.13 -1.39 -12.71
CA CYS A 66 -8.30 -0.87 -14.05
C CYS A 66 -8.00 0.63 -13.95
N ILE A 67 -6.73 0.98 -14.10
CA ILE A 67 -6.42 2.06 -15.04
C ILE A 67 -6.37 1.33 -16.38
N TYR A 68 -7.43 1.36 -17.18
CA TYR A 68 -7.37 1.29 -18.65
C TYR A 68 -8.79 1.55 -19.18
N VAL A 69 -8.91 2.47 -20.14
CA VAL A 69 -10.13 2.59 -20.95
C VAL A 69 -9.82 2.00 -22.32
N TYR A 70 -10.52 0.89 -22.58
CA TYR A 70 -11.15 0.46 -23.83
C TYR A 70 -10.36 0.41 -25.14
N LEU A 71 -9.91 -0.81 -25.53
CA LEU A 71 -10.25 -1.46 -26.81
C LEU A 71 -9.52 -2.81 -26.95
N TYR A 72 -10.15 -3.93 -26.56
CA TYR A 72 -10.14 -5.23 -27.27
C TYR A 72 -10.91 -6.32 -26.47
N ARG A 73 -12.24 -6.26 -26.56
CA ARG A 73 -13.17 -7.41 -26.42
C ARG A 73 -12.71 -8.50 -27.41
N GLU A 74 -12.80 -9.82 -27.19
CA GLU A 74 -13.87 -10.56 -26.53
C GLU A 74 -13.53 -12.03 -26.15
N MET A 75 -12.29 -12.54 -26.21
CA MET A 75 -12.06 -14.00 -26.29
C MET A 75 -11.23 -14.70 -25.18
N LYS A 76 -10.79 -14.05 -24.08
CA LYS A 76 -9.83 -14.67 -23.12
C LYS A 76 -10.19 -14.59 -21.62
N ARG A 77 -11.49 -14.65 -21.30
CA ARG A 77 -12.09 -14.19 -20.03
C ARG A 77 -11.98 -15.07 -18.77
N GLY A 78 -11.24 -16.19 -18.74
CA GLY A 78 -11.31 -17.14 -17.62
C GLY A 78 -10.36 -16.94 -16.43
N GLY A 79 -9.12 -16.50 -16.67
CA GLY A 79 -8.03 -16.65 -15.68
C GLY A 79 -7.65 -15.41 -14.86
N GLU A 80 -7.84 -14.20 -15.39
CA GLU A 80 -7.24 -12.99 -14.79
C GLU A 80 -7.98 -12.48 -13.54
N GLY A 81 -9.31 -12.62 -13.47
CA GLY A 81 -10.07 -12.27 -12.25
C GLY A 81 -9.96 -13.31 -11.12
N TYR A 82 -9.55 -14.53 -11.46
CA TYR A 82 -9.49 -15.66 -10.52
C TYR A 82 -8.38 -15.47 -9.48
N THR A 83 -7.17 -15.13 -9.92
CA THR A 83 -5.99 -14.99 -9.05
C THR A 83 -6.04 -13.73 -8.19
N GLU A 84 -6.51 -12.61 -8.74
CA GLU A 84 -6.68 -11.36 -8.00
C GLU A 84 -7.68 -11.53 -6.85
N THR A 85 -8.86 -12.06 -7.16
CA THR A 85 -9.92 -12.30 -6.17
C THR A 85 -9.47 -13.29 -5.10
N MET A 86 -8.72 -14.33 -5.48
CA MET A 86 -8.09 -15.28 -4.56
C MET A 86 -7.11 -14.56 -3.61
N LEU A 87 -6.23 -13.72 -4.15
CA LEU A 87 -5.29 -12.93 -3.36
C LEU A 87 -6.00 -11.92 -2.44
N HIS A 88 -7.09 -11.29 -2.88
CA HIS A 88 -7.90 -10.41 -2.06
C HIS A 88 -8.59 -11.16 -0.90
N LEU A 89 -9.09 -12.37 -1.14
CA LEU A 89 -9.72 -13.20 -0.11
C LEU A 89 -8.68 -13.71 0.90
N VAL A 90 -7.54 -14.19 0.41
CA VAL A 90 -6.40 -14.58 1.27
C VAL A 90 -5.91 -13.38 2.08
N LYS A 91 -5.71 -12.23 1.46
CA LYS A 91 -5.32 -10.98 2.11
C LYS A 91 -6.34 -10.51 3.17
N GLY A 92 -7.63 -10.56 2.84
CA GLY A 92 -8.70 -10.17 3.76
C GLY A 92 -8.75 -11.02 5.02
N SER A 93 -8.30 -12.28 4.90
CA SER A 93 -8.30 -13.26 5.99
C SER A 93 -6.97 -13.28 6.77
N LEU A 94 -5.82 -13.05 6.11
CA LEU A 94 -4.48 -13.01 6.74
C LEU A 94 -4.25 -11.72 7.56
N GLY A 95 -4.95 -11.61 8.70
CA GLY A 95 -4.76 -10.56 9.71
C GLY A 95 -4.03 -11.05 10.97
N THR A 96 -4.29 -10.40 12.11
CA THR A 96 -3.73 -10.81 13.42
C THR A 96 -4.17 -12.21 13.87
N GLY A 97 -5.24 -12.76 13.28
CA GLY A 97 -5.77 -14.08 13.62
C GLY A 97 -4.77 -15.22 13.44
N ILE A 98 -3.93 -15.21 12.39
CA ILE A 98 -2.91 -16.25 12.19
C ILE A 98 -1.88 -16.27 13.33
N LEU A 99 -1.54 -15.10 13.85
CA LEU A 99 -0.51 -14.92 14.87
C LEU A 99 -1.01 -15.36 16.26
N ALA A 100 -2.33 -15.41 16.47
CA ALA A 100 -2.97 -15.86 17.70
C ALA A 100 -3.29 -17.37 17.71
N MET A 101 -3.23 -18.06 16.55
CA MET A 101 -3.52 -19.49 16.46
C MET A 101 -2.71 -20.38 17.42
N PRO A 102 -1.41 -20.14 17.64
CA PRO A 102 -0.64 -20.96 18.56
C PRO A 102 -1.16 -20.93 20.01
N LYS A 103 -1.65 -19.77 20.49
CA LYS A 103 -2.30 -19.65 21.79
C LYS A 103 -3.63 -20.40 21.85
N ALA A 104 -4.36 -20.43 20.74
CA ALA A 104 -5.57 -21.24 20.64
C ALA A 104 -5.25 -22.74 20.84
N PHE A 105 -4.17 -23.22 20.21
CA PHE A 105 -3.74 -24.62 20.35
C PHE A 105 -3.27 -24.95 21.77
N TYR A 106 -2.69 -23.99 22.49
CA TYR A 106 -2.44 -24.13 23.93
C TYR A 106 -3.73 -24.38 24.73
N HIS A 107 -4.85 -23.74 24.39
CA HIS A 107 -6.14 -23.94 25.07
C HIS A 107 -6.80 -25.29 24.75
N ALA A 108 -6.67 -25.80 23.53
CA ALA A 108 -7.34 -27.03 23.09
C ALA A 108 -6.45 -28.29 23.15
N GLY A 109 -5.13 -28.15 23.20
CA GLY A 109 -4.17 -29.22 22.96
C GLY A 109 -3.91 -29.44 21.46
N TYR A 110 -2.76 -30.00 21.10
CA TYR A 110 -2.34 -30.04 19.69
C TYR A 110 -3.15 -31.00 18.82
N VAL A 111 -3.65 -32.13 19.36
CA VAL A 111 -4.45 -33.10 18.59
C VAL A 111 -5.84 -32.55 18.31
N VAL A 112 -6.52 -32.10 19.38
CA VAL A 112 -7.84 -31.48 19.27
C VAL A 112 -7.76 -30.19 18.46
N GLY A 113 -6.70 -29.41 18.64
CA GLY A 113 -6.45 -28.18 17.89
C GLY A 113 -6.39 -28.39 16.38
N ILE A 114 -5.62 -29.37 15.88
CA ILE A 114 -5.57 -29.68 14.44
C ILE A 114 -6.95 -30.13 13.93
N ILE A 115 -7.53 -31.14 14.58
CA ILE A 115 -8.79 -31.76 14.12
C ILE A 115 -9.92 -30.72 14.13
N ALA A 116 -10.06 -29.97 15.22
CA ALA A 116 -11.12 -28.99 15.37
C ALA A 116 -10.91 -27.77 14.44
N THR A 117 -9.67 -27.32 14.20
CA THR A 117 -9.41 -26.24 13.23
C THR A 117 -9.84 -26.65 11.82
N ILE A 118 -9.56 -27.88 11.39
CA ILE A 118 -9.99 -28.39 10.09
C ILE A 118 -11.52 -28.51 10.03
N ILE A 119 -12.17 -29.05 11.07
CA ILE A 119 -13.63 -29.19 11.12
C ILE A 119 -14.32 -27.82 11.09
N ILE A 120 -13.87 -26.87 11.91
CA ILE A 120 -14.41 -25.50 11.95
C ILE A 120 -14.15 -24.81 10.60
N GLY A 121 -12.97 -24.99 10.00
CA GLY A 121 -12.64 -24.50 8.66
C GLY A 121 -13.60 -25.00 7.58
N LEU A 122 -13.83 -26.31 7.52
CA LEU A 122 -14.79 -26.92 6.58
C LEU A 122 -16.21 -26.42 6.82
N LEU A 123 -16.60 -26.22 8.08
CA LEU A 123 -17.91 -25.70 8.46
C LEU A 123 -18.07 -24.23 8.05
N CYS A 124 -17.05 -23.39 8.23
CA CYS A 124 -17.04 -22.00 7.78
C CYS A 124 -17.13 -21.90 6.24
N ILE A 125 -16.36 -22.72 5.52
CA ILE A 125 -16.43 -22.82 4.05
C ILE A 125 -17.84 -23.22 3.61
N TYR A 126 -18.42 -24.23 4.26
CA TYR A 126 -19.80 -24.64 3.99
C TYR A 126 -20.79 -23.50 4.20
N CYS A 127 -20.68 -22.76 5.31
CA CYS A 127 -21.55 -21.64 5.63
C CYS A 127 -21.43 -20.48 4.62
N MET A 128 -20.22 -20.14 4.17
CA MET A 128 -20.01 -19.15 3.11
C MET A 128 -20.64 -19.60 1.79
N ARG A 129 -20.51 -20.89 1.43
CA ARG A 129 -21.10 -21.44 0.22
C ARG A 129 -22.63 -21.39 0.23
N ILE A 130 -23.26 -21.78 1.33
CA ILE A 130 -24.73 -21.73 1.42
C ILE A 130 -25.26 -20.29 1.40
N LEU A 131 -24.50 -19.34 1.95
CA LEU A 131 -24.85 -17.92 1.93
C LEU A 131 -24.86 -17.38 0.50
N VAL A 132 -23.76 -17.56 -0.24
CA VAL A 132 -23.63 -17.15 -1.65
C VAL A 132 -24.67 -17.84 -2.53
N ARG A 133 -24.88 -19.14 -2.36
CA ARG A 133 -25.91 -19.87 -3.13
C ARG A 133 -27.32 -19.34 -2.86
N SER A 134 -27.61 -18.96 -1.62
CA SER A 134 -28.91 -18.39 -1.25
C SER A 134 -29.08 -16.99 -1.84
N GLU A 135 -28.02 -16.17 -1.86
CA GLU A 135 -27.99 -14.87 -2.54
C GLU A 135 -28.32 -15.02 -4.02
N TYR A 136 -27.62 -15.91 -4.73
CA TYR A 136 -27.83 -16.13 -6.18
C TYR A 136 -29.28 -16.48 -6.51
N GLU A 137 -29.87 -17.42 -5.77
CA GLU A 137 -31.25 -17.86 -5.98
C GLU A 137 -32.28 -16.76 -5.68
N LEU A 138 -32.03 -15.95 -4.66
CA LEU A 138 -32.90 -14.81 -4.33
C LEU A 138 -32.76 -13.69 -5.37
N CYS A 139 -31.55 -13.44 -5.87
CA CYS A 139 -31.27 -12.50 -6.95
C CYS A 139 -32.01 -12.92 -8.22
N LYS A 140 -31.99 -14.22 -8.55
CA LYS A 140 -32.72 -14.79 -9.69
C LYS A 140 -34.22 -14.55 -9.59
N ARG A 141 -34.82 -14.76 -8.42
CA ARG A 141 -36.27 -14.60 -8.20
C ARG A 141 -36.71 -13.14 -8.18
N LYS A 142 -35.91 -12.27 -7.55
CA LYS A 142 -36.21 -10.84 -7.42
C LYS A 142 -35.80 -10.01 -8.64
N ARG A 143 -35.10 -10.62 -9.61
CA ARG A 143 -34.56 -9.96 -10.80
C ARG A 143 -33.63 -8.79 -10.45
N VAL A 144 -32.75 -9.02 -9.47
CA VAL A 144 -31.70 -8.07 -9.07
C VAL A 144 -30.32 -8.67 -9.34
N PRO A 145 -29.32 -7.86 -9.74
CA PRO A 145 -28.01 -8.36 -10.17
C PRO A 145 -27.09 -8.79 -9.01
N ALA A 146 -27.28 -8.22 -7.82
CA ALA A 146 -26.48 -8.51 -6.63
C ALA A 146 -27.22 -8.03 -5.36
N MET A 147 -26.92 -8.65 -4.23
CA MET A 147 -27.36 -8.20 -2.90
C MET A 147 -26.21 -8.15 -1.89
N THR A 148 -26.38 -7.36 -0.83
CA THR A 148 -25.50 -7.32 0.35
C THR A 148 -25.97 -8.33 1.40
N TYR A 149 -25.15 -8.64 2.40
CA TYR A 149 -25.54 -9.56 3.49
C TYR A 149 -26.89 -9.18 4.13
N PRO A 150 -27.09 -7.93 4.58
CA PRO A 150 -28.35 -7.54 5.24
C PRO A 150 -29.57 -7.66 4.29
N ALA A 151 -29.40 -7.31 3.02
CA ALA A 151 -30.46 -7.41 2.01
C ALA A 151 -30.82 -8.86 1.67
N THR A 152 -29.82 -9.75 1.59
CA THR A 152 -30.03 -11.19 1.42
C THR A 152 -30.79 -11.77 2.61
N ALA A 153 -30.47 -11.35 3.83
CA ALA A 153 -31.18 -11.78 5.04
C ALA A 153 -32.65 -11.34 5.04
N GLU A 154 -32.95 -10.07 4.74
CA GLU A 154 -34.33 -9.58 4.64
C GLU A 154 -35.11 -10.37 3.57
N SER A 155 -34.53 -10.51 2.39
CA SER A 155 -35.14 -11.19 1.25
C SER A 155 -35.47 -12.64 1.58
N ALA A 156 -34.52 -13.36 2.17
CA ALA A 156 -34.72 -14.74 2.60
C ALA A 156 -35.85 -14.86 3.63
N LEU A 157 -35.83 -14.05 4.69
CA LEU A 157 -36.85 -14.12 5.75
C LEU A 157 -38.25 -13.75 5.24
N SER A 158 -38.35 -12.84 4.28
CA SER A 158 -39.63 -12.44 3.66
C SER A 158 -40.31 -13.61 2.93
N GLU A 159 -39.54 -14.53 2.35
CA GLU A 159 -40.04 -15.71 1.64
C GLU A 159 -40.24 -16.94 2.55
N GLY A 160 -39.61 -16.93 3.73
CA GLY A 160 -39.58 -18.02 4.71
C GLY A 160 -40.93 -18.40 5.35
N PRO A 161 -40.93 -19.22 6.40
CA PRO A 161 -42.15 -19.65 7.10
C PRO A 161 -42.88 -18.46 7.76
N MET A 162 -44.21 -18.55 7.90
CA MET A 162 -45.08 -17.43 8.36
C MET A 162 -44.64 -16.75 9.66
N PHE A 163 -44.02 -17.50 10.59
CA PHE A 163 -43.49 -16.93 11.83
C PHE A 163 -42.27 -16.02 11.60
N LEU A 164 -41.35 -16.40 10.71
CA LEU A 164 -40.10 -15.68 10.45
C LEU A 164 -40.29 -14.45 9.54
N ARG A 165 -41.31 -14.44 8.68
CA ARG A 165 -41.61 -13.30 7.80
C ARG A 165 -41.80 -11.97 8.54
N ARG A 166 -42.31 -12.04 9.78
CA ARG A 166 -42.55 -10.87 10.63
C ARG A 166 -41.26 -10.15 11.02
N PHE A 167 -40.14 -10.86 11.00
CA PHE A 167 -38.83 -10.37 11.38
C PHE A 167 -37.95 -9.95 10.18
N SER A 168 -38.45 -10.01 8.94
CA SER A 168 -37.64 -9.71 7.75
C SER A 168 -37.03 -8.30 7.79
N LYS A 169 -37.81 -7.28 8.13
CA LYS A 169 -37.29 -5.90 8.24
C LYS A 169 -36.34 -5.73 9.43
N ALA A 170 -36.51 -6.54 10.47
CA ALA A 170 -35.62 -6.52 11.63
C ALA A 170 -34.26 -7.15 11.34
N SER A 171 -34.16 -8.10 10.38
CA SER A 171 -32.90 -8.79 10.11
C SER A 171 -31.81 -7.90 9.54
N ILE A 172 -32.15 -6.86 8.77
CA ILE A 172 -31.16 -5.86 8.29
C ILE A 172 -30.41 -5.26 9.48
N TYR A 173 -31.16 -4.77 10.46
CA TYR A 173 -30.62 -4.14 11.66
C TYR A 173 -29.81 -5.13 12.51
N VAL A 174 -30.27 -6.37 12.65
CA VAL A 174 -29.54 -7.40 13.41
C VAL A 174 -28.21 -7.74 12.73
N VAL A 175 -28.19 -7.98 11.41
CA VAL A 175 -26.96 -8.29 10.67
C VAL A 175 -25.98 -7.11 10.72
N ASN A 176 -26.45 -5.88 10.49
CA ASN A 176 -25.62 -4.68 10.55
C ASN A 176 -25.02 -4.44 11.94
N ILE A 177 -25.79 -4.65 13.02
CA ILE A 177 -25.26 -4.53 14.39
C ILE A 177 -24.13 -5.54 14.62
N PHE A 178 -24.33 -6.80 14.24
CA PHE A 178 -23.32 -7.83 14.43
C PHE A 178 -22.06 -7.53 13.61
N LEU A 179 -22.21 -7.06 12.36
CA LEU A 179 -21.08 -6.65 11.51
C LEU A 179 -20.35 -5.45 12.12
N LEU A 180 -21.07 -4.45 12.64
CA LEU A 180 -20.48 -3.27 13.26
C LEU A 180 -19.70 -3.62 14.53
N ILE A 181 -20.29 -4.41 15.43
CA ILE A 181 -19.63 -4.85 16.67
C ILE A 181 -18.36 -5.64 16.34
N TYR A 182 -18.45 -6.54 15.34
CA TYR A 182 -17.30 -7.31 14.88
C TYR A 182 -16.18 -6.40 14.37
N GLN A 183 -16.49 -5.47 13.46
CA GLN A 183 -15.48 -4.59 12.84
C GLN A 183 -14.84 -3.64 13.85
N MET A 184 -15.63 -3.10 14.78
CA MET A 184 -15.09 -2.32 15.90
C MET A 184 -14.17 -3.17 16.79
N GLY A 185 -14.54 -4.43 17.04
CA GLY A 185 -13.72 -5.38 17.78
C GLY A 185 -12.37 -5.68 17.12
N THR A 186 -12.37 -5.93 15.81
CA THR A 186 -11.13 -6.11 15.02
C THR A 186 -10.23 -4.88 15.08
N CYS A 187 -10.81 -3.67 15.02
CA CYS A 187 -10.04 -2.43 15.19
C CYS A 187 -9.40 -2.34 16.60
N CYS A 188 -10.11 -2.77 17.66
CA CYS A 188 -9.54 -2.82 19.01
C CYS A 188 -8.36 -3.80 19.08
N VAL A 189 -8.51 -5.00 18.54
CA VAL A 189 -7.45 -6.02 18.45
C VAL A 189 -6.23 -5.45 17.74
N TYR A 190 -6.42 -4.69 16.65
CA TYR A 190 -5.32 -4.08 15.91
C TYR A 190 -4.60 -3.00 16.73
N ILE A 191 -5.32 -2.15 17.46
CA ILE A 191 -4.71 -1.14 18.34
C ILE A 191 -3.84 -1.82 19.41
N VAL A 192 -4.36 -2.84 20.10
CA VAL A 192 -3.62 -3.59 21.11
C VAL A 192 -2.41 -4.28 20.49
N PHE A 193 -2.57 -4.94 19.34
CA PHE A 193 -1.49 -5.63 18.64
C PHE A 193 -0.37 -4.67 18.21
N ILE A 194 -0.70 -3.52 17.63
CA ILE A 194 0.29 -2.53 17.21
C ILE A 194 1.07 -2.05 18.43
N ALA A 195 0.37 -1.69 19.51
CA ALA A 195 1.02 -1.20 20.73
C ALA A 195 1.90 -2.26 21.40
N SER A 196 1.44 -3.51 21.51
CA SER A 196 2.20 -4.60 22.15
C SER A 196 3.46 -4.94 21.36
N ASN A 197 3.38 -5.01 20.03
CA ASN A 197 4.54 -5.32 19.19
C ASN A 197 5.53 -4.16 19.11
N LEU A 198 5.05 -2.91 19.08
CA LEU A 198 5.94 -1.74 19.20
C LEU A 198 6.61 -1.69 20.56
N GLN A 199 5.88 -1.99 21.63
CA GLN A 199 6.46 -2.05 22.97
C GLN A 199 7.55 -3.12 23.03
N SER A 200 7.27 -4.37 22.63
CA SER A 200 8.26 -5.45 22.66
C SER A 200 9.50 -5.14 21.81
N GLY A 201 9.31 -4.65 20.57
CA GLY A 201 10.42 -4.39 19.65
C GLY A 201 11.23 -3.13 19.99
N LEU A 202 10.63 -2.16 20.68
CA LEU A 202 11.31 -0.92 21.11
C LEU A 202 11.77 -0.97 22.57
N ASN A 203 11.37 -1.97 23.35
CA ASN A 203 11.74 -2.10 24.77
C ASN A 203 13.26 -2.03 25.01
N PRO A 204 14.13 -2.60 24.15
CA PRO A 204 15.58 -2.47 24.32
C PRO A 204 16.10 -1.03 24.23
N TYR A 205 15.33 -0.11 23.62
CA TYR A 205 15.71 1.27 23.37
C TYR A 205 14.95 2.26 24.25
N PHE A 206 13.66 2.01 24.47
CA PHE A 206 12.75 2.87 25.22
C PHE A 206 11.86 2.02 26.12
N THR A 207 11.99 2.21 27.44
CA THR A 207 11.14 1.54 28.42
C THR A 207 9.90 2.39 28.71
N MET A 208 8.80 2.10 28.01
CA MET A 208 7.53 2.78 28.19
C MET A 208 6.39 1.79 28.42
N GLU A 209 5.38 2.20 29.20
CA GLU A 209 4.15 1.44 29.41
C GLU A 209 3.32 1.36 28.12
N ILE A 210 2.56 0.27 27.95
CA ILE A 210 1.80 -0.02 26.73
C ILE A 210 0.77 1.08 26.41
N GLU A 211 0.18 1.70 27.44
CA GLU A 211 -0.79 2.78 27.26
C GLU A 211 -0.18 4.03 26.61
N LYS A 212 1.12 4.28 26.82
CA LYS A 212 1.82 5.40 26.18
C LYS A 212 2.01 5.12 24.69
N TYR A 213 2.36 3.89 24.32
CA TYR A 213 2.41 3.48 22.91
C TYR A 213 1.04 3.62 22.25
N MET A 214 -0.03 3.17 22.91
CA MET A 214 -1.40 3.35 22.42
C MET A 214 -1.72 4.84 22.19
N ALA A 215 -1.36 5.72 23.12
CA ALA A 215 -1.59 7.16 22.98
C ALA A 215 -0.78 7.78 21.82
N ILE A 216 0.46 7.35 21.62
CA ILE A 216 1.32 7.82 20.53
C ILE A 216 0.73 7.43 19.15
N ILE A 217 0.22 6.20 19.02
CA ILE A 217 -0.35 5.73 17.75
C ILE A 217 -1.75 6.30 17.44
N LEU A 218 -2.46 6.83 18.43
CA LEU A 218 -3.83 7.33 18.27
C LEU A 218 -3.91 8.45 17.22
N LEU A 219 -3.04 9.46 17.30
CA LEU A 219 -3.05 10.58 16.36
C LEU A 219 -2.74 10.12 14.91
N PRO A 220 -1.66 9.34 14.66
CA PRO A 220 -1.44 8.71 13.36
C PRO A 220 -2.63 7.90 12.86
N LEU A 221 -3.27 7.09 13.71
CA LEU A 221 -4.44 6.30 13.34
C LEU A 221 -5.63 7.19 12.90
N ILE A 222 -5.91 8.27 13.62
CA ILE A 222 -6.95 9.24 13.22
C ILE A 222 -6.65 9.82 11.84
N LEU A 223 -5.40 10.25 11.61
CA LEU A 223 -4.98 10.87 10.35
C LEU A 223 -5.10 9.91 9.16
N VAL A 224 -4.70 8.65 9.31
CA VAL A 224 -4.78 7.68 8.21
C VAL A 224 -6.24 7.30 7.92
N ASN A 225 -7.12 7.25 8.92
CA ASN A 225 -8.55 6.99 8.71
C ASN A 225 -9.33 8.15 8.09
N TYR A 226 -8.72 9.35 7.98
CA TYR A 226 -9.30 10.46 7.21
C TYR A 226 -9.20 10.25 5.69
N ILE A 227 -8.47 9.23 5.23
CA ILE A 227 -8.46 8.83 3.83
C ILE A 227 -9.83 8.22 3.50
N ARG A 228 -10.64 8.99 2.77
CA ARG A 228 -12.00 8.59 2.38
C ARG A 228 -12.02 7.63 1.20
N ASN A 229 -11.04 7.76 0.31
CA ASN A 229 -10.97 6.96 -0.91
C ASN A 229 -9.94 5.83 -0.72
N LEU A 230 -10.45 4.60 -0.60
CA LEU A 230 -9.67 3.37 -0.42
C LEU A 230 -8.59 3.18 -1.49
N LYS A 231 -8.77 3.78 -2.67
CA LYS A 231 -7.78 3.72 -3.76
C LYS A 231 -6.42 4.29 -3.37
N PHE A 232 -6.38 5.28 -2.48
CA PHE A 232 -5.13 5.83 -1.94
C PHE A 232 -4.47 4.92 -0.89
N LEU A 233 -5.24 4.04 -0.23
CA LEU A 233 -4.75 3.05 0.74
C LEU A 233 -4.25 1.77 0.05
N ALA A 234 -4.66 1.51 -1.19
CA ALA A 234 -4.27 0.32 -1.95
C ALA A 234 -2.75 0.05 -2.02
N PRO A 235 -1.87 1.01 -2.39
CA PRO A 235 -0.43 0.75 -2.46
C PRO A 235 0.19 0.45 -1.09
N PHE A 236 -0.22 1.19 -0.05
CA PHE A 236 0.24 0.95 1.33
C PHE A 236 -0.21 -0.41 1.84
N SER A 237 -1.42 -0.81 1.50
CA SER A 237 -1.94 -2.12 1.85
C SER A 237 -1.20 -3.24 1.12
N THR A 238 -0.84 -3.06 -0.16
CA THR A 238 -0.02 -4.04 -0.89
C THR A 238 1.36 -4.20 -0.25
N LEU A 239 2.01 -3.08 0.09
CA LEU A 239 3.28 -3.09 0.83
C LEU A 239 3.14 -3.81 2.19
N ALA A 240 2.09 -3.49 2.95
CA ALA A 240 1.81 -4.12 4.24
C ALA A 240 1.67 -5.64 4.14
N ASN A 241 1.04 -6.17 3.08
CA ASN A 241 0.93 -7.62 2.89
C ASN A 241 2.28 -8.26 2.57
N GLY A 242 3.13 -7.58 1.79
CA GLY A 242 4.49 -8.02 1.54
C GLY A 242 5.27 -8.16 2.85
N ILE A 243 5.17 -7.13 3.71
CA ILE A 243 5.78 -7.13 5.04
C ILE A 243 5.19 -8.24 5.93
N MET A 244 3.87 -8.46 5.89
CA MET A 244 3.20 -9.53 6.64
C MET A 244 3.72 -10.91 6.22
N LEU A 245 3.83 -11.19 4.92
CA LEU A 245 4.34 -12.46 4.39
C LEU A 245 5.81 -12.67 4.77
N THR A 246 6.65 -11.63 4.65
CA THR A 246 8.05 -11.69 5.11
C THR A 246 8.13 -11.95 6.63
N GLY A 247 7.28 -11.29 7.43
CA GLY A 247 7.21 -11.51 8.87
C GLY A 247 6.81 -12.94 9.23
N ILE A 248 5.81 -13.51 8.55
CA ILE A 248 5.42 -14.92 8.72
C ILE A 248 6.57 -15.86 8.34
N ALA A 249 7.28 -15.60 7.25
CA ALA A 249 8.43 -16.42 6.84
C ALA A 249 9.55 -16.41 7.90
N ILE A 250 9.79 -15.26 8.54
CA ILE A 250 10.77 -15.14 9.62
C ILE A 250 10.29 -15.84 10.90
N ILE A 251 9.00 -15.75 11.23
CA ILE A 251 8.42 -16.50 12.35
C ILE A 251 8.61 -18.02 12.12
N LEU A 252 8.35 -18.50 10.91
CA LEU A 252 8.60 -19.90 10.55
C LEU A 252 10.08 -20.27 10.69
N TYR A 253 11.00 -19.38 10.31
CA TYR A 253 12.43 -19.58 10.57
C TYR A 253 12.73 -19.78 12.06
N TYR A 254 12.18 -18.95 12.96
CA TYR A 254 12.36 -19.11 14.40
C TYR A 254 11.74 -20.39 14.96
N ILE A 255 10.63 -20.84 14.39
CA ILE A 255 9.97 -22.08 14.81
C ILE A 255 10.80 -23.31 14.44
N PHE A 256 11.40 -23.33 13.23
CA PHE A 256 12.12 -24.50 12.71
C PHE A 256 13.64 -24.46 12.90
N ARG A 257 14.18 -23.42 13.52
CA ARG A 257 15.63 -23.30 13.78
C ARG A 257 16.16 -24.39 14.71
N GLU A 258 15.34 -24.81 15.68
CA GLU A 258 15.66 -25.87 16.64
C GLU A 258 14.71 -27.07 16.41
N PRO A 259 15.14 -28.30 16.75
CA PRO A 259 14.28 -29.47 16.63
C PRO A 259 13.05 -29.34 17.53
N LEU A 260 11.87 -29.67 16.99
CA LEU A 260 10.61 -29.62 17.73
C LEU A 260 10.61 -30.69 18.83
N SER A 261 10.39 -30.30 20.09
CA SER A 261 10.22 -31.23 21.22
C SER A 261 8.73 -31.44 21.53
N PHE A 262 8.37 -32.68 21.81
CA PHE A 262 7.04 -33.08 22.29
C PHE A 262 6.95 -33.14 23.82
N GLU A 263 8.08 -32.94 24.52
CA GLU A 263 8.10 -32.95 25.98
C GLU A 263 7.26 -31.79 26.53
N GLU A 264 6.47 -32.08 27.57
CA GLU A 264 5.57 -31.11 28.24
C GLU A 264 4.47 -30.50 27.32
N ARG A 265 4.11 -31.15 26.20
CA ARG A 265 3.01 -30.71 25.32
C ARG A 265 1.75 -31.55 25.54
N VAL A 266 0.61 -30.87 25.70
CA VAL A 266 -0.67 -31.53 25.99
C VAL A 266 -1.39 -31.90 24.70
N ALA A 267 -1.66 -33.19 24.51
CA ALA A 267 -2.41 -33.69 23.35
C ALA A 267 -3.89 -33.28 23.39
N PHE A 268 -4.51 -33.35 24.57
CA PHE A 268 -5.91 -33.03 24.83
C PHE A 268 -6.01 -31.97 25.92
N GLY A 269 -6.35 -30.73 25.54
CA GLY A 269 -6.52 -29.62 26.48
C GLY A 269 -7.81 -29.71 27.29
N GLU A 270 -7.97 -28.80 28.25
CA GLU A 270 -9.14 -28.75 29.11
C GLU A 270 -10.40 -28.29 28.35
N VAL A 271 -11.52 -28.98 28.58
CA VAL A 271 -12.82 -28.66 27.97
C VAL A 271 -13.31 -27.26 28.35
N THR A 272 -12.92 -26.75 29.51
CA THR A 272 -13.22 -25.39 30.02
C THR A 272 -12.62 -24.29 29.13
N ASN A 273 -11.49 -24.56 28.48
CA ASN A 273 -10.77 -23.63 27.62
C ASN A 273 -11.15 -23.75 26.15
N PHE A 274 -11.92 -24.78 25.78
CA PHE A 274 -12.39 -24.98 24.40
C PHE A 274 -13.17 -23.78 23.81
N PRO A 275 -14.01 -23.05 24.58
CA PRO A 275 -14.59 -21.79 24.10
C PRO A 275 -13.58 -20.75 23.65
N LEU A 276 -12.44 -20.65 24.33
CA LEU A 276 -11.40 -19.68 23.99
C LEU A 276 -10.81 -20.02 22.63
N PHE A 277 -10.47 -21.30 22.44
CA PHE A 277 -10.03 -21.86 21.16
C PHE A 277 -11.07 -21.65 20.04
N PHE A 278 -12.32 -22.03 20.28
CA PHE A 278 -13.40 -21.91 19.29
C PHE A 278 -13.59 -20.46 18.82
N GLY A 279 -13.59 -19.51 19.76
CA GLY A 279 -13.67 -18.08 19.45
C GLY A 279 -12.50 -17.60 18.61
N THR A 280 -11.26 -17.94 18.98
CA THR A 280 -10.06 -17.54 18.25
C THR A 280 -10.01 -18.14 16.85
N VAL A 281 -10.41 -19.40 16.67
CA VAL A 281 -10.44 -20.05 15.36
C VAL A 281 -11.50 -19.43 14.46
N LEU A 282 -12.69 -19.13 14.98
CA LEU A 282 -13.72 -18.41 14.21
C LEU A 282 -13.25 -17.01 13.82
N PHE A 283 -12.62 -16.27 14.74
CA PHE A 283 -12.05 -14.95 14.47
C PHE A 283 -11.00 -15.01 13.35
N ALA A 284 -10.09 -15.98 13.42
CA ALA A 284 -9.05 -16.10 12.42
C ALA A 284 -9.60 -16.50 11.04
N LEU A 285 -10.59 -17.40 10.98
CA LEU A 285 -11.24 -17.84 9.73
C LEU A 285 -12.30 -16.87 9.21
N GLU A 286 -12.25 -15.60 9.62
CA GLU A 286 -13.22 -14.60 9.22
C GLU A 286 -12.99 -14.12 7.79
N ALA A 287 -14.00 -14.34 6.94
CA ALA A 287 -14.10 -13.70 5.62
C ALA A 287 -15.55 -13.35 5.25
N ILE A 288 -16.50 -13.51 6.17
CA ILE A 288 -17.94 -13.43 5.88
C ILE A 288 -18.37 -12.00 5.50
N GLY A 289 -17.69 -10.97 6.04
CA GLY A 289 -17.99 -9.57 5.73
C GLY A 289 -17.53 -9.14 4.33
N VAL A 290 -16.51 -9.81 3.79
CA VAL A 290 -15.92 -9.48 2.49
C VAL A 290 -16.39 -10.39 1.36
N ILE A 291 -16.99 -11.54 1.67
CA ILE A 291 -17.34 -12.58 0.68
C ILE A 291 -18.28 -12.07 -0.43
N MET A 292 -19.36 -11.39 -0.06
CA MET A 292 -20.37 -10.89 -1.00
C MET A 292 -19.87 -9.68 -1.81
N PRO A 293 -19.28 -8.64 -1.19
CA PRO A 293 -18.66 -7.56 -1.96
C PRO A 293 -17.63 -8.07 -2.98
N LEU A 294 -16.79 -9.02 -2.57
CA LEU A 294 -15.74 -9.59 -3.40
C LEU A 294 -16.30 -10.41 -4.56
N GLU A 295 -17.35 -11.22 -4.33
CA GLU A 295 -18.10 -11.88 -5.41
C GLU A 295 -18.79 -10.88 -6.34
N ASN A 296 -19.37 -9.80 -5.79
CA ASN A 296 -20.07 -8.74 -6.51
C ASN A 296 -19.15 -7.98 -7.47
N GLU A 297 -17.86 -7.88 -7.16
CA GLU A 297 -16.87 -7.21 -7.99
C GLU A 297 -16.13 -8.16 -8.97
N MET A 298 -16.41 -9.47 -8.95
CA MET A 298 -15.78 -10.43 -9.87
C MET A 298 -16.28 -10.28 -11.31
N LYS A 299 -15.33 -10.35 -12.27
CA LYS A 299 -15.65 -10.43 -13.71
C LYS A 299 -16.41 -11.70 -14.10
N THR A 300 -16.15 -12.82 -13.41
CA THR A 300 -16.73 -14.14 -13.71
C THR A 300 -17.17 -14.84 -12.42
N PRO A 301 -18.25 -14.36 -11.77
CA PRO A 301 -18.70 -14.84 -10.46
C PRO A 301 -19.08 -16.33 -10.46
N ARG A 302 -19.47 -16.91 -11.62
CA ARG A 302 -19.73 -18.36 -11.76
C ARG A 302 -18.57 -19.24 -11.27
N PHE A 303 -17.31 -18.80 -11.41
CA PHE A 303 -16.13 -19.54 -10.96
C PHE A 303 -15.86 -19.42 -9.44
N PHE A 304 -16.52 -18.49 -8.74
CA PHE A 304 -16.32 -18.29 -7.31
C PHE A 304 -16.67 -19.54 -6.49
N MET A 305 -17.79 -20.17 -6.87
CA MET A 305 -18.44 -21.26 -6.14
C MET A 305 -18.16 -22.67 -6.68
N SER A 306 -17.36 -22.77 -7.75
CA SER A 306 -16.94 -24.06 -8.33
C SER A 306 -16.19 -24.91 -7.30
N SER A 307 -16.12 -26.22 -7.50
CA SER A 307 -15.38 -27.13 -6.60
C SER A 307 -13.91 -26.73 -6.45
N PHE A 308 -13.27 -26.33 -7.56
CA PHE A 308 -11.96 -25.68 -7.61
C PHE A 308 -12.09 -24.17 -7.82
N GLY A 309 -13.14 -23.58 -7.25
CA GLY A 309 -13.41 -22.15 -7.31
C GLY A 309 -12.58 -21.37 -6.32
N VAL A 310 -12.57 -20.04 -6.51
CA VAL A 310 -11.77 -19.10 -5.71
C VAL A 310 -12.00 -19.27 -4.21
N LEU A 311 -13.25 -19.45 -3.78
CA LEU A 311 -13.61 -19.59 -2.37
C LEU A 311 -12.97 -20.83 -1.72
N ASN A 312 -13.14 -22.01 -2.32
CA ASN A 312 -12.67 -23.27 -1.74
C ASN A 312 -11.14 -23.34 -1.69
N ILE A 313 -10.47 -22.89 -2.75
CA ILE A 313 -9.00 -22.92 -2.81
C ILE A 313 -8.42 -21.91 -1.82
N SER A 314 -8.93 -20.68 -1.77
CA SER A 314 -8.43 -19.66 -0.83
C SER A 314 -8.61 -20.11 0.62
N MET A 315 -9.83 -20.53 1.00
CA MET A 315 -10.10 -20.95 2.37
C MET A 315 -9.38 -22.25 2.73
N GLY A 316 -9.20 -23.17 1.78
CA GLY A 316 -8.38 -24.37 1.99
C GLY A 316 -6.92 -24.03 2.32
N VAL A 317 -6.32 -23.08 1.59
CA VAL A 317 -4.97 -22.56 1.86
C VAL A 317 -4.93 -21.88 3.24
N ILE A 318 -5.91 -21.04 3.56
CA ILE A 318 -6.00 -20.34 4.85
C ILE A 318 -6.08 -21.34 6.01
N VAL A 319 -6.97 -22.34 5.94
CA VAL A 319 -7.12 -23.36 6.98
C VAL A 319 -5.82 -24.15 7.16
N ALA A 320 -5.15 -24.53 6.07
CA ALA A 320 -3.87 -25.23 6.13
C ALA A 320 -2.77 -24.36 6.78
N MET A 321 -2.68 -23.08 6.40
CA MET A 321 -1.74 -22.14 7.01
C MET A 321 -1.99 -21.95 8.50
N TYR A 322 -3.25 -21.84 8.92
CA TYR A 322 -3.60 -21.65 10.32
C TYR A 322 -3.40 -22.89 11.17
N ALA A 323 -3.75 -24.07 10.65
CA ALA A 323 -3.47 -25.34 11.32
C ALA A 323 -1.97 -25.55 11.46
N GLY A 324 -1.19 -25.26 10.42
CA GLY A 324 0.28 -25.33 10.46
C GLY A 324 0.89 -24.35 11.45
N MET A 325 0.51 -23.08 11.39
CA MET A 325 1.01 -22.05 12.30
C MET A 325 0.64 -22.36 13.76
N GLY A 326 -0.61 -22.74 14.01
CA GLY A 326 -1.10 -23.12 15.34
C GLY A 326 -0.36 -24.33 15.91
N PHE A 327 -0.21 -25.39 15.11
CA PHE A 327 0.50 -26.60 15.52
C PHE A 327 1.98 -26.32 15.79
N PHE A 328 2.72 -25.84 14.80
CA PHE A 328 4.17 -25.67 14.94
C PHE A 328 4.53 -24.57 15.95
N GLY A 329 3.74 -23.49 16.03
CA GLY A 329 3.91 -22.45 17.03
C GLY A 329 3.70 -22.97 18.46
N TYR A 330 2.66 -23.77 18.69
CA TYR A 330 2.41 -24.37 20.01
C TYR A 330 3.47 -25.40 20.38
N MET A 331 3.89 -26.24 19.42
CA MET A 331 4.99 -27.19 19.63
C MET A 331 6.27 -26.48 20.10
N ARG A 332 6.60 -25.34 19.48
CA ARG A 332 7.82 -24.58 19.82
C ARG A 332 7.75 -23.92 21.20
N PHE A 333 6.70 -23.14 21.48
CA PHE A 333 6.64 -22.26 22.65
C PHE A 333 5.87 -22.84 23.84
N GLY A 334 5.07 -23.89 23.64
CA GLY A 334 4.41 -24.60 24.73
C GLY A 334 3.53 -23.72 25.62
N SER A 335 3.79 -23.77 26.94
CA SER A 335 3.08 -23.01 27.96
C SER A 335 3.45 -21.53 28.01
N GLU A 336 4.63 -21.15 27.51
CA GLU A 336 5.12 -19.76 27.50
C GLU A 336 4.50 -18.91 26.39
N ILE A 337 3.62 -19.51 25.58
CA ILE A 337 3.05 -18.85 24.42
C ILE A 337 2.16 -17.66 24.81
N ALA A 338 2.48 -16.49 24.26
CA ALA A 338 1.75 -15.25 24.48
C ALA A 338 0.50 -15.16 23.57
N GLY A 339 -0.34 -14.14 23.77
CA GLY A 339 -1.55 -13.93 22.96
C GLY A 339 -1.30 -13.76 21.45
N SER A 340 -0.07 -13.41 21.08
CA SER A 340 0.45 -13.46 19.71
C SER A 340 1.84 -14.09 19.72
N ILE A 341 2.11 -14.99 18.78
CA ILE A 341 3.43 -15.63 18.62
C ILE A 341 4.56 -14.63 18.43
N THR A 342 4.26 -13.44 17.91
CA THR A 342 5.25 -12.38 17.72
C THR A 342 5.86 -11.92 19.03
N LEU A 343 5.09 -11.92 20.14
CA LEU A 343 5.56 -11.49 21.46
C LEU A 343 6.51 -12.51 22.09
N ASN A 344 6.50 -13.76 21.62
CA ASN A 344 7.46 -14.77 22.05
C ASN A 344 8.84 -14.59 21.40
N LEU A 345 8.94 -13.83 20.30
CA LEU A 345 10.21 -13.59 19.62
C LEU A 345 11.16 -12.69 20.43
N SER A 346 10.64 -11.79 21.27
CA SER A 346 11.48 -10.92 22.10
C SER A 346 12.25 -11.69 23.17
N ALA A 347 11.86 -12.93 23.50
CA ALA A 347 12.59 -13.77 24.44
C ALA A 347 13.99 -14.16 23.94
N TYR A 348 14.21 -14.18 22.62
CA TYR A 348 15.52 -14.49 22.04
C TYR A 348 16.51 -13.32 22.14
N HIS A 349 16.03 -12.10 22.48
CA HIS A 349 16.84 -10.87 22.48
C HIS A 349 17.65 -10.66 21.19
N GLU A 350 17.13 -11.17 20.06
CA GLU A 350 17.74 -11.04 18.75
C GLU A 350 17.07 -9.91 17.98
N LYS A 351 17.91 -9.09 17.34
CA LYS A 351 17.45 -7.92 16.57
C LYS A 351 16.54 -8.24 15.40
N LEU A 352 16.64 -9.46 14.88
CA LEU A 352 15.77 -9.94 13.82
C LEU A 352 14.35 -10.20 14.35
N GLY A 353 14.20 -10.65 15.60
CA GLY A 353 12.92 -10.72 16.30
C GLY A 353 12.31 -9.34 16.53
N ASP A 354 13.09 -8.39 17.04
CA ASP A 354 12.65 -7.00 17.27
C ASP A 354 12.22 -6.33 15.96
N ALA A 355 13.00 -6.51 14.90
CA ALA A 355 12.70 -5.98 13.57
C ALA A 355 11.37 -6.51 13.03
N VAL A 356 11.10 -7.82 13.18
CA VAL A 356 9.83 -8.41 12.74
C VAL A 356 8.64 -7.90 13.53
N GLN A 357 8.77 -7.72 14.84
CA GLN A 357 7.70 -7.15 15.66
C GLN A 357 7.34 -5.74 15.18
N ILE A 358 8.33 -4.88 14.94
CA ILE A 358 8.13 -3.52 14.44
C ILE A 358 7.52 -3.54 13.02
N LEU A 359 8.06 -4.38 12.12
CA LEU A 359 7.57 -4.52 10.75
C LEU A 359 6.11 -4.99 10.70
N LEU A 360 5.74 -5.99 11.51
CA LEU A 360 4.37 -6.48 11.61
C LEU A 360 3.42 -5.45 12.23
N ALA A 361 3.89 -4.65 13.20
CA ALA A 361 3.11 -3.54 13.73
C ALA A 361 2.81 -2.49 12.64
N ILE A 362 3.80 -2.15 11.80
CA ILE A 362 3.63 -1.23 10.66
C ILE A 362 2.66 -1.83 9.62
N ALA A 363 2.75 -3.13 9.33
CA ALA A 363 1.84 -3.80 8.40
C ALA A 363 0.38 -3.74 8.87
N ILE A 364 0.12 -4.04 10.15
CA ILE A 364 -1.23 -3.94 10.72
C ILE A 364 -1.71 -2.49 10.81
N PHE A 365 -0.81 -1.53 11.08
CA PHE A 365 -1.15 -0.10 11.07
C PHE A 365 -1.75 0.36 9.73
N PHE A 366 -1.18 -0.05 8.60
CA PHE A 366 -1.74 0.27 7.27
C PHE A 366 -2.98 -0.55 6.90
N THR A 367 -3.24 -1.64 7.62
CA THR A 367 -4.43 -2.50 7.40
C THR A 367 -5.63 -2.03 8.24
N HIS A 368 -5.39 -1.33 9.36
CA HIS A 368 -6.45 -0.78 10.22
C HIS A 368 -7.48 0.11 9.50
N PRO A 369 -7.12 1.07 8.63
CA PRO A 369 -8.10 1.92 7.95
C PRO A 369 -9.06 1.15 7.05
N ILE A 370 -8.60 0.03 6.48
CA ILE A 370 -9.42 -0.81 5.60
C ILE A 370 -10.48 -1.55 6.41
N GLN A 371 -10.12 -2.11 7.57
CA GLN A 371 -11.10 -2.75 8.46
C GLN A 371 -12.07 -1.72 9.06
N CYS A 372 -11.55 -0.56 9.47
CA CYS A 372 -12.36 0.53 10.01
C CYS A 372 -13.33 1.13 8.95
N TYR A 373 -12.96 1.09 7.66
CA TYR A 373 -13.81 1.58 6.57
C TYR A 373 -15.18 0.90 6.58
N VAL A 374 -15.26 -0.41 6.81
CA VAL A 374 -16.54 -1.13 6.82
C VAL A 374 -17.43 -0.64 7.96
N ALA A 375 -16.87 -0.40 9.15
CA ALA A 375 -17.62 0.16 10.28
C ALA A 375 -18.08 1.60 10.01
N ILE A 376 -17.21 2.42 9.40
CA ILE A 376 -17.51 3.79 9.01
C ILE A 376 -18.61 3.82 7.94
N ASP A 377 -18.52 2.98 6.92
CA ASP A 377 -19.47 2.90 5.82
C ASP A 377 -20.87 2.53 6.31
N ILE A 378 -20.98 1.47 7.13
CA ILE A 378 -22.24 1.09 7.77
C ILE A 378 -22.77 2.24 8.64
N THR A 379 -21.93 2.86 9.48
CA THR A 379 -22.40 3.91 10.41
C THR A 379 -22.81 5.18 9.67
N TRP A 380 -22.01 5.62 8.69
CA TRP A 380 -22.21 6.85 7.97
C TRP A 380 -23.31 6.71 6.91
N ASN A 381 -23.16 5.79 5.95
CA ASN A 381 -24.04 5.71 4.80
C ASN A 381 -25.44 5.20 5.15
N GLU A 382 -25.56 4.16 5.98
CA GLU A 382 -26.88 3.58 6.32
C GLU A 382 -27.66 4.37 7.38
N TYR A 383 -26.96 5.04 8.32
CA TYR A 383 -27.64 5.62 9.51
C TYR A 383 -27.53 7.14 9.62
N ILE A 384 -26.39 7.74 9.32
CA ILE A 384 -26.12 9.17 9.62
C ILE A 384 -26.34 10.06 8.40
N SER A 385 -25.98 9.61 7.20
CA SER A 385 -25.94 10.40 5.96
C SER A 385 -27.28 11.10 5.67
N HIS A 386 -28.40 10.37 5.78
CA HIS A 386 -29.76 10.85 5.52
C HIS A 386 -30.21 11.95 6.47
N VAL A 387 -29.69 11.97 7.70
CA VAL A 387 -30.02 13.03 8.68
C VAL A 387 -29.32 14.34 8.33
N PHE A 388 -28.12 14.25 7.76
CA PHE A 388 -27.25 15.39 7.48
C PHE A 388 -27.27 15.87 6.02
N GLU A 389 -28.05 15.23 5.14
CA GLU A 389 -28.20 15.60 3.72
C GLU A 389 -28.68 17.04 3.51
N LYS A 390 -29.46 17.61 4.44
CA LYS A 390 -29.95 18.99 4.38
C LYS A 390 -28.93 20.05 4.83
N TYR A 391 -27.77 19.68 5.37
CA TYR A 391 -26.82 20.62 5.96
C TYR A 391 -25.59 20.87 5.07
N ARG A 392 -25.16 22.14 4.98
CA ARG A 392 -23.98 22.59 4.21
C ARG A 392 -22.65 21.92 4.64
N PHE A 393 -22.59 21.38 5.86
CA PHE A 393 -21.39 20.81 6.49
C PHE A 393 -21.33 19.27 6.50
N LYS A 394 -22.00 18.58 5.56
CA LYS A 394 -21.98 17.10 5.45
C LYS A 394 -20.57 16.50 5.55
N LEU A 395 -19.59 17.12 4.89
CA LEU A 395 -18.19 16.66 4.90
C LEU A 395 -17.56 16.71 6.30
N LEU A 396 -17.84 17.76 7.09
CA LEU A 396 -17.29 17.92 8.44
C LEU A 396 -17.85 16.84 9.37
N TRP A 397 -19.15 16.55 9.26
CA TRP A 397 -19.80 15.51 10.06
C TRP A 397 -19.31 14.09 9.72
N GLU A 398 -18.92 13.84 8.48
CA GLU A 398 -18.29 12.57 8.10
C GLU A 398 -16.95 12.40 8.84
N TYR A 399 -16.09 13.42 8.83
CA TYR A 399 -14.82 13.38 9.57
C TYR A 399 -15.02 13.24 11.07
N VAL A 400 -15.98 13.96 11.65
CA VAL A 400 -16.33 13.82 13.07
C VAL A 400 -16.76 12.38 13.39
N THR A 401 -17.60 11.77 12.55
CA THR A 401 -18.05 10.39 12.73
C THR A 401 -16.87 9.42 12.72
N ARG A 402 -15.95 9.57 11.76
CA ARG A 402 -14.73 8.74 11.68
C ARG A 402 -13.87 8.86 12.94
N THR A 403 -13.65 10.08 13.43
CA THR A 403 -12.87 10.32 14.66
C THR A 403 -13.55 9.72 15.87
N VAL A 404 -14.88 9.87 16.00
CA VAL A 404 -15.65 9.30 17.11
C VAL A 404 -15.53 7.77 17.15
N ILE A 405 -15.66 7.09 16.01
CA ILE A 405 -15.51 5.63 15.93
C ILE A 405 -14.13 5.19 16.43
N ILE A 406 -13.06 5.86 16.01
CA ILE A 406 -11.68 5.54 16.42
C ILE A 406 -11.47 5.83 17.91
N LEU A 407 -12.04 6.90 18.44
CA LEU A 407 -11.95 7.19 19.87
C LEU A 407 -12.69 6.13 20.71
N ILE A 408 -13.80 5.59 20.23
CA ILE A 408 -14.51 4.50 20.89
C ILE A 408 -13.67 3.22 20.87
N THR A 409 -13.10 2.84 19.72
CA THR A 409 -12.25 1.63 19.65
C THR A 409 -10.98 1.77 20.48
N PHE A 410 -10.38 2.96 20.52
CA PHE A 410 -9.26 3.27 21.40
C PHE A 410 -9.62 3.16 22.89
N ALA A 411 -10.76 3.71 23.30
CA ALA A 411 -11.23 3.64 24.68
C ALA A 411 -11.50 2.19 25.12
N LEU A 412 -12.02 1.35 24.23
CA LEU A 412 -12.19 -0.08 24.48
C LEU A 412 -10.82 -0.78 24.60
N ALA A 413 -9.90 -0.52 23.68
CA ALA A 413 -8.56 -1.13 23.67
C ALA A 413 -7.72 -0.81 24.93
N ILE A 414 -7.74 0.44 25.40
CA ILE A 414 -6.96 0.86 26.59
C ILE A 414 -7.54 0.32 27.91
N SER A 415 -8.81 -0.09 27.90
CA SER A 415 -9.49 -0.54 29.13
C SER A 415 -9.00 -1.91 29.59
N ILE A 416 -8.76 -2.84 28.65
CA ILE A 416 -8.21 -4.18 28.94
C ILE A 416 -7.27 -4.56 27.78
N PRO A 417 -5.95 -4.35 27.90
CA PRO A 417 -5.00 -4.57 26.81
C PRO A 417 -4.64 -6.07 26.61
N GLU A 418 -5.61 -6.97 26.77
CA GLU A 418 -5.43 -8.43 26.61
C GLU A 418 -5.88 -8.89 25.22
N LEU A 419 -4.91 -9.16 24.35
CA LEU A 419 -5.13 -9.44 22.94
C LEU A 419 -5.95 -10.72 22.69
N ASP A 420 -5.64 -11.79 23.43
CA ASP A 420 -6.24 -13.12 23.28
C ASP A 420 -7.73 -13.12 23.68
N LEU A 421 -8.06 -12.43 24.78
CA LEU A 421 -9.42 -12.26 25.27
C LEU A 421 -10.28 -11.52 24.24
N PHE A 422 -9.77 -10.43 23.64
CA PHE A 422 -10.53 -9.70 22.62
C PHE A 422 -10.79 -10.54 21.37
N ILE A 423 -9.76 -11.22 20.86
CA ILE A 423 -9.87 -12.08 19.67
C ILE A 423 -10.92 -13.16 19.90
N SER A 424 -10.83 -13.86 21.03
CA SER A 424 -11.77 -14.93 21.35
C SER A 424 -13.19 -14.40 21.58
N LEU A 425 -13.33 -13.23 22.23
CA LEU A 425 -14.62 -12.62 22.54
C LEU A 425 -15.43 -12.27 21.29
N PHE A 426 -14.84 -11.50 20.38
CA PHE A 426 -15.53 -11.06 19.17
C PHE A 426 -15.74 -12.20 18.18
N GLY A 427 -14.80 -13.17 18.12
CA GLY A 427 -14.99 -14.39 17.35
C GLY A 427 -16.16 -15.23 17.86
N ALA A 428 -16.19 -15.55 19.17
CA ALA A 428 -17.25 -16.37 19.75
C ALA A 428 -18.62 -15.68 19.73
N PHE A 429 -18.70 -14.36 19.97
CA PHE A 429 -19.97 -13.64 19.97
C PHE A 429 -20.49 -13.33 18.57
N CYS A 430 -19.71 -12.60 17.75
CA CYS A 430 -20.20 -12.09 16.46
C CYS A 430 -20.20 -13.16 15.37
N LEU A 431 -19.13 -13.96 15.26
CA LEU A 431 -18.96 -14.90 14.14
C LEU A 431 -19.70 -16.22 14.34
N SER A 432 -20.01 -16.62 15.58
CA SER A 432 -20.97 -17.72 15.78
C SER A 432 -22.36 -17.35 15.23
N GLY A 433 -22.75 -16.07 15.32
CA GLY A 433 -23.96 -15.53 14.73
C GLY A 433 -23.85 -15.38 13.21
N LEU A 434 -22.97 -14.47 12.76
CA LEU A 434 -22.80 -14.10 11.35
C LEU A 434 -22.21 -15.22 10.48
N GLY A 435 -21.27 -15.99 11.02
CA GLY A 435 -20.55 -17.01 10.26
C GLY A 435 -21.29 -18.33 10.20
N LEU A 436 -22.04 -18.71 11.25
CA LEU A 436 -22.67 -20.04 11.35
C LEU A 436 -24.20 -19.98 11.38
N ALA A 437 -24.79 -19.26 12.35
CA ALA A 437 -26.23 -19.31 12.57
C ALA A 437 -27.04 -18.61 11.45
N PHE A 438 -26.62 -17.42 11.02
CA PHE A 438 -27.35 -16.62 10.02
C PHE A 438 -27.34 -17.25 8.63
N PRO A 439 -26.22 -17.77 8.08
CA PRO A 439 -26.22 -18.45 6.79
C PRO A 439 -27.16 -19.66 6.75
N ALA A 440 -27.18 -20.46 7.82
CA ALA A 440 -28.08 -21.60 7.95
C ALA A 440 -29.56 -21.18 7.99
N LEU A 441 -29.87 -20.09 8.71
CA LEU A 441 -31.21 -19.50 8.75
C LEU A 441 -31.65 -18.95 7.38
N ILE A 442 -30.75 -18.25 6.69
CA ILE A 442 -30.99 -17.67 5.36
C ILE A 442 -31.30 -18.76 4.35
N GLN A 443 -30.49 -19.81 4.30
CA GLN A 443 -30.72 -20.93 3.39
C GLN A 443 -32.06 -21.64 3.69
N LEU A 444 -32.37 -21.86 4.96
CA LEU A 444 -33.64 -22.47 5.35
C LEU A 444 -34.85 -21.66 4.85
N CYS A 445 -34.76 -20.33 4.93
CA CYS A 445 -35.83 -19.45 4.48
C CYS A 445 -35.89 -19.31 2.95
N ALA A 446 -34.73 -19.17 2.28
CA ALA A 446 -34.63 -19.00 0.84
C ALA A 446 -35.16 -20.20 0.04
N PHE A 447 -34.97 -21.43 0.53
CA PHE A 447 -35.44 -22.64 -0.15
C PHE A 447 -36.73 -23.23 0.44
N TRP A 448 -37.40 -22.52 1.36
CA TRP A 448 -38.55 -23.04 2.11
C TRP A 448 -39.71 -23.53 1.22
N LYS A 449 -39.93 -22.88 0.07
CA LYS A 449 -41.02 -23.16 -0.88
C LYS A 449 -40.60 -23.98 -2.10
N VAL A 450 -39.30 -24.15 -2.35
CA VAL A 450 -38.78 -24.67 -3.63
C VAL A 450 -38.42 -26.15 -3.56
N LEU A 451 -38.03 -26.66 -2.39
CA LEU A 451 -37.58 -28.05 -2.23
C LEU A 451 -38.73 -29.03 -1.99
N GLY A 452 -38.59 -30.25 -2.51
CA GLY A 452 -39.50 -31.38 -2.26
C GLY A 452 -39.48 -31.84 -0.79
N PRO A 453 -40.47 -32.66 -0.36
CA PRO A 453 -40.66 -33.01 1.06
C PRO A 453 -39.47 -33.74 1.69
N THR A 454 -38.79 -34.61 0.95
CA THR A 454 -37.64 -35.38 1.45
C THR A 454 -36.38 -34.51 1.60
N GLU A 455 -36.06 -33.72 0.57
CA GLU A 455 -34.91 -32.80 0.57
C GLU A 455 -35.07 -31.69 1.62
N LYS A 456 -36.30 -31.21 1.80
CA LYS A 456 -36.66 -30.23 2.83
C LYS A 456 -36.38 -30.76 4.24
N LYS A 457 -36.72 -32.02 4.55
CA LYS A 457 -36.41 -32.63 5.86
C LYS A 457 -34.89 -32.70 6.12
N ILE A 458 -34.11 -33.09 5.10
CA ILE A 458 -32.65 -33.17 5.20
C ILE A 458 -32.03 -31.78 5.41
N MET A 459 -32.48 -30.77 4.65
CA MET A 459 -32.02 -29.39 4.80
C MET A 459 -32.36 -28.82 6.19
N ILE A 460 -33.58 -29.05 6.68
CA ILE A 460 -33.99 -28.62 8.02
C ILE A 460 -33.09 -29.26 9.07
N ALA A 461 -32.84 -30.57 9.00
CA ALA A 461 -31.99 -31.26 9.97
C ALA A 461 -30.55 -30.69 9.99
N LYS A 462 -29.94 -30.51 8.81
CA LYS A 462 -28.58 -29.96 8.67
C LYS A 462 -28.49 -28.52 9.18
N ASN A 463 -29.40 -27.64 8.76
CA ASN A 463 -29.36 -26.23 9.13
C ASN A 463 -29.72 -26.02 10.61
N THR A 464 -30.60 -26.85 11.18
CA THR A 464 -30.90 -26.81 12.62
C THR A 464 -29.67 -27.18 13.44
N CYS A 465 -28.89 -28.18 13.03
CA CYS A 465 -27.62 -28.54 13.69
C CYS A 465 -26.62 -27.36 13.67
N LEU A 466 -26.44 -26.71 12.53
CA LEU A 466 -25.56 -25.53 12.41
C LEU A 466 -26.04 -24.35 13.26
N MET A 467 -27.35 -24.11 13.30
CA MET A 467 -27.93 -23.08 14.16
C MET A 467 -27.72 -23.39 15.64
N LEU A 468 -27.80 -24.66 16.07
CA LEU A 468 -27.51 -25.06 17.45
C LEU A 468 -26.04 -24.79 17.81
N ILE A 469 -25.10 -25.15 16.94
CA ILE A 469 -23.67 -24.87 17.16
C ILE A 469 -23.42 -23.36 17.24
N GLY A 470 -23.98 -22.57 16.31
CA GLY A 470 -23.83 -21.11 16.31
C GLY A 470 -24.49 -20.43 17.52
N THR A 471 -25.67 -20.90 17.96
CA THR A 471 -26.35 -20.35 19.15
C THR A 471 -25.62 -20.71 20.44
N LEU A 472 -25.07 -21.93 20.55
CA LEU A 472 -24.19 -22.30 21.67
C LEU A 472 -22.96 -21.39 21.74
N GLY A 473 -22.29 -21.17 20.60
CA GLY A 473 -21.16 -20.23 20.51
C GLY A 473 -21.53 -18.82 20.96
N LEU A 474 -22.69 -18.31 20.52
CA LEU A 474 -23.21 -16.99 20.90
C LEU A 474 -23.53 -16.89 22.39
N ILE A 475 -24.13 -17.92 23.00
CA ILE A 475 -24.42 -17.96 24.44
C ILE A 475 -23.12 -17.93 25.25
N VAL A 476 -22.15 -18.75 24.85
CA VAL A 476 -20.85 -18.84 25.52
C VAL A 476 -20.09 -17.52 25.38
N GLY A 477 -20.06 -16.93 24.18
CA GLY A 477 -19.50 -15.60 23.93
C GLY A 477 -20.18 -14.53 24.77
N SER A 478 -21.52 -14.52 24.84
CA SER A 478 -22.29 -13.55 25.63
C SER A 478 -21.98 -13.63 27.13
N LYS A 479 -21.85 -14.85 27.69
CA LYS A 479 -21.43 -15.03 29.09
C LYS A 479 -20.04 -14.46 29.34
N ARG A 480 -19.11 -14.65 28.41
CA ARG A 480 -17.75 -14.08 28.48
C ARG A 480 -17.77 -12.55 28.36
N VAL A 481 -18.58 -11.96 27.47
CA VAL A 481 -18.77 -10.50 27.37
C VAL A 481 -19.25 -9.91 28.69
N VAL A 482 -20.26 -10.53 29.31
CA VAL A 482 -20.80 -10.05 30.59
C VAL A 482 -19.76 -10.18 31.70
N SER A 483 -19.05 -11.31 31.79
CA SER A 483 -17.98 -11.48 32.76
C SER A 483 -16.85 -10.47 32.53
N PHE A 484 -16.49 -10.20 31.29
CA PHE A 484 -15.47 -9.22 30.91
C PHE A 484 -15.87 -7.80 31.30
N LEU A 485 -17.11 -7.39 30.99
CA LEU A 485 -17.66 -6.09 31.41
C LEU A 485 -17.72 -5.98 32.93
N PHE A 486 -18.08 -7.05 33.63
CA PHE A 486 -18.12 -7.07 35.08
C PHE A 486 -16.72 -6.92 35.69
N THR A 487 -15.73 -7.68 35.22
CA THR A 487 -14.34 -7.52 35.66
C THR A 487 -13.79 -6.13 35.33
N ALA A 488 -14.08 -5.58 34.16
CA ALA A 488 -13.68 -4.22 33.78
C ALA A 488 -14.29 -3.14 34.70
N LEU A 489 -15.52 -3.34 35.15
CA LEU A 489 -16.24 -2.39 36.00
C LEU A 489 -15.91 -2.54 37.50
N PHE A 490 -15.55 -3.73 37.95
CA PHE A 490 -15.46 -4.08 39.38
C PHE A 490 -14.09 -4.64 39.84
N SER A 491 -13.11 -4.84 38.96
CA SER A 491 -11.78 -5.31 39.38
C SER A 491 -11.00 -4.22 40.14
N ASP A 492 -10.58 -4.56 41.36
CA ASP A 492 -9.89 -3.69 42.33
C ASP A 492 -8.36 -3.64 42.15
N SER A 493 -7.85 -3.89 40.94
CA SER A 493 -6.41 -3.87 40.67
C SER A 493 -5.88 -2.44 40.54
N ALA A 494 -5.30 -1.92 41.64
CA ALA A 494 -4.15 -1.01 41.76
C ALA A 494 -3.88 0.06 40.67
N ILE A 495 -4.90 0.61 40.01
CA ILE A 495 -4.73 1.72 39.06
C ILE A 495 -5.48 2.95 39.61
N THR A 496 -4.67 3.96 39.91
CA THR A 496 -4.95 5.26 40.55
C THR A 496 -6.38 5.80 40.39
N LYS A 497 -6.95 6.33 41.50
CA LYS A 497 -8.23 7.06 41.64
C LYS A 497 -8.59 8.03 40.48
N LYS A 498 -7.59 8.52 39.72
CA LYS A 498 -7.75 9.43 38.58
C LYS A 498 -8.29 8.75 37.31
N LYS A 499 -8.01 7.45 37.06
CA LYS A 499 -8.61 6.70 35.94
C LYS A 499 -10.11 6.46 36.15
N ARG A 500 -10.59 6.39 37.40
CA ARG A 500 -11.99 6.07 37.76
C ARG A 500 -13.01 7.12 37.25
N CYS A 501 -12.69 8.41 37.24
CA CYS A 501 -13.59 9.47 36.73
C CYS A 501 -13.64 9.56 35.19
N PHE A 502 -12.50 9.40 34.52
CA PHE A 502 -12.41 9.47 33.05
C PHE A 502 -13.03 8.23 32.40
N VAL A 503 -12.74 7.05 32.97
CA VAL A 503 -13.30 5.77 32.59
C VAL A 503 -14.81 5.74 32.91
N SER A 504 -15.26 6.16 34.09
CA SER A 504 -16.70 6.16 34.41
C SER A 504 -17.54 7.08 33.50
N SER A 505 -17.01 8.24 33.08
CA SER A 505 -17.71 9.15 32.16
C SER A 505 -17.78 8.62 30.72
N ILE A 506 -16.72 7.94 30.26
CA ILE A 506 -16.66 7.33 28.92
C ILE A 506 -17.48 6.04 28.87
N TYR A 507 -17.47 5.24 29.93
CA TYR A 507 -18.35 4.07 30.04
C TYR A 507 -19.81 4.49 30.14
N LEU A 508 -20.13 5.60 30.82
CA LEU A 508 -21.47 6.17 30.78
C LEU A 508 -21.82 6.65 29.37
N LEU A 509 -20.90 7.24 28.60
CA LEU A 509 -21.12 7.63 27.21
C LEU A 509 -21.26 6.45 26.25
N VAL A 510 -20.46 5.39 26.40
CA VAL A 510 -20.54 4.15 25.62
C VAL A 510 -21.78 3.35 26.00
N PHE A 511 -22.13 3.30 27.29
CA PHE A 511 -23.36 2.67 27.77
C PHE A 511 -24.58 3.49 27.40
N ILE A 512 -24.52 4.83 27.40
CA ILE A 512 -25.55 5.72 26.87
C ILE A 512 -25.62 5.58 25.35
N TYR A 513 -24.53 5.45 24.61
CA TYR A 513 -24.53 5.26 23.15
C TYR A 513 -25.08 3.89 22.77
N ILE A 514 -24.66 2.83 23.47
CA ILE A 514 -25.20 1.48 23.33
C ILE A 514 -26.66 1.47 23.77
N ILE A 515 -27.07 2.11 24.88
CA ILE A 515 -28.47 2.22 25.29
C ILE A 515 -29.26 3.12 24.35
N PHE A 516 -28.69 4.16 23.76
CA PHE A 516 -29.36 5.08 22.84
C PHE A 516 -29.60 4.38 21.51
N ILE A 517 -28.60 3.67 20.98
CA ILE A 517 -28.74 2.73 19.87
C ILE A 517 -29.74 1.65 20.28
N TYR A 518 -29.54 0.91 21.36
CA TYR A 518 -30.44 -0.16 21.79
C TYR A 518 -31.87 0.33 22.06
N SER A 519 -32.08 1.57 22.51
CA SER A 519 -33.40 2.18 22.75
C SER A 519 -34.04 2.67 21.46
N ILE A 520 -33.29 3.24 20.52
CA ILE A 520 -33.78 3.58 19.17
C ILE A 520 -34.13 2.30 18.40
N TYR A 521 -33.33 1.25 18.57
CA TYR A 521 -33.51 -0.05 17.92
C TYR A 521 -34.63 -0.84 18.56
N LEU A 522 -34.71 -0.91 19.90
CA LEU A 522 -35.83 -1.53 20.61
C LEU A 522 -37.13 -0.77 20.29
N TYR A 523 -37.10 0.57 20.19
CA TYR A 523 -38.23 1.37 19.74
C TYR A 523 -38.64 1.06 18.28
N LYS A 524 -37.70 0.92 17.34
CA LYS A 524 -38.00 0.55 15.94
C LYS A 524 -38.44 -0.92 15.78
N ILE A 525 -37.83 -1.86 16.52
CA ILE A 525 -38.21 -3.29 16.56
C ILE A 525 -39.60 -3.46 17.17
N LEU A 526 -39.89 -2.78 18.29
CA LEU A 526 -41.22 -2.79 18.92
C LEU A 526 -42.27 -2.12 18.03
N LYS A 527 -41.91 -1.06 17.29
CA LYS A 527 -42.78 -0.42 16.29
C LYS A 527 -43.05 -1.34 15.08
N SER A 528 -42.08 -2.17 14.68
CA SER A 528 -42.22 -3.11 13.56
C SER A 528 -42.93 -4.42 13.93
N CYS A 529 -42.93 -4.84 15.20
CA CYS A 529 -43.49 -6.13 15.63
C CYS A 529 -45.01 -6.14 15.95
N ARG A 530 -45.74 -5.01 15.90
CA ARG A 530 -47.21 -4.91 16.14
C ARG A 530 -47.77 -5.70 17.35
N PHE A 531 -47.00 -6.00 18.42
CA PHE A 531 -47.47 -6.92 19.47
C PHE A 531 -47.49 -6.40 20.91
N LEU A 532 -47.23 -5.11 21.19
CA LEU A 532 -47.44 -4.59 22.54
C LEU A 532 -48.19 -3.26 22.55
N SER A 533 -49.29 -3.23 23.30
CA SER A 533 -50.03 -1.98 23.55
C SER A 533 -49.15 -0.99 24.32
N ARG A 534 -49.20 0.29 23.93
CA ARG A 534 -48.44 1.42 24.52
C ARG A 534 -48.46 1.46 26.05
N ARG A 535 -49.50 0.90 26.70
CA ARG A 535 -49.68 0.92 28.16
C ARG A 535 -48.77 -0.06 28.92
N PHE A 536 -48.31 -1.14 28.30
CA PHE A 536 -47.44 -2.12 28.98
C PHE A 536 -45.97 -1.64 29.02
N ILE A 537 -45.52 -1.00 27.95
CA ILE A 537 -44.17 -0.42 27.85
C ILE A 537 -44.01 0.72 28.88
N GLN A 538 -45.00 1.60 29.02
CA GLN A 538 -44.95 2.68 30.02
C GLN A 538 -44.85 2.17 31.47
N ARG A 539 -45.52 1.06 31.83
CA ARG A 539 -45.42 0.49 33.19
C ARG A 539 -44.07 -0.17 33.47
N CYS A 540 -43.49 -0.89 32.50
CA CYS A 540 -42.19 -1.53 32.68
C CYS A 540 -41.04 -0.52 32.74
N THR A 541 -41.08 0.55 31.92
CA THR A 541 -40.03 1.58 31.93
C THR A 541 -40.06 2.41 33.22
N PHE A 542 -41.24 2.74 33.76
CA PHE A 542 -41.35 3.52 35.00
C PHE A 542 -41.01 2.69 36.26
N SER A 543 -41.35 1.40 36.27
CA SER A 543 -41.04 0.53 37.42
C SER A 543 -39.54 0.20 37.55
N CYS A 544 -38.79 0.23 36.44
CA CYS A 544 -37.34 0.02 36.43
C CYS A 544 -36.58 1.31 36.80
N LEU A 545 -37.04 2.48 36.32
CA LEU A 545 -36.41 3.77 36.64
C LEU A 545 -36.60 4.22 38.10
N SER A 546 -37.74 3.91 38.75
CA SER A 546 -37.96 4.37 40.13
C SER A 546 -37.13 3.61 41.18
N LYS A 547 -36.63 2.41 40.87
CA LYS A 547 -35.87 1.58 41.83
C LYS A 547 -34.36 1.85 41.86
N CYS A 548 -33.81 2.62 40.92
CA CYS A 548 -32.36 2.88 40.83
C CYS A 548 -31.91 4.27 41.32
N ALA A 549 -32.80 5.14 41.77
CA ALA A 549 -32.44 6.51 42.13
C ALA A 549 -32.20 6.68 43.65
N VAL A 550 -30.99 6.31 44.12
CA VAL A 550 -30.48 6.70 45.45
C VAL A 550 -29.30 7.67 45.30
N LYS A 551 -29.59 8.96 45.58
CA LYS A 551 -28.75 10.07 46.07
C LYS A 551 -27.31 10.26 45.51
N ARG A 552 -27.15 11.16 44.53
CA ARG A 552 -26.48 12.49 44.62
C ARG A 552 -26.16 13.04 43.22
N GLU A 553 -26.15 14.36 43.10
CA GLU A 553 -25.82 15.23 41.94
C GLU A 553 -27.00 15.65 41.04
N PHE A 554 -27.61 16.76 41.46
CA PHE A 554 -28.75 17.42 40.85
C PHE A 554 -28.33 18.86 40.46
N THR A 555 -27.39 19.00 39.53
CA THR A 555 -26.94 20.35 39.11
C THR A 555 -26.61 20.49 37.61
N PHE A 556 -26.52 19.41 36.84
CA PHE A 556 -26.14 19.49 35.42
C PHE A 556 -27.34 19.61 34.45
N TYR A 557 -28.56 19.29 34.88
CA TYR A 557 -29.74 19.25 34.01
C TYR A 557 -30.40 20.61 33.74
N LYS A 558 -30.09 21.67 34.50
CA LYS A 558 -30.72 23.00 34.32
C LYS A 558 -30.14 23.83 33.18
N ASN A 559 -28.97 23.49 32.65
CA ASN A 559 -28.31 24.31 31.61
C ASN A 559 -28.64 23.88 30.17
N ILE A 560 -29.22 22.70 29.95
CA ILE A 560 -29.58 22.21 28.61
C ILE A 560 -30.96 22.73 28.16
N ASP A 561 -31.91 22.90 29.09
CA ASP A 561 -33.22 23.48 28.78
C ASP A 561 -33.13 24.98 28.42
N PHE A 562 -32.13 25.71 28.92
CA PHE A 562 -31.92 27.12 28.60
C PHE A 562 -31.34 27.35 27.19
N VAL A 563 -30.61 26.36 26.64
CA VAL A 563 -30.04 26.44 25.28
C VAL A 563 -31.05 25.99 24.22
N LEU A 564 -31.94 25.04 24.56
CA LEU A 564 -32.97 24.55 23.63
C LEU A 564 -34.18 25.49 23.52
N ALA A 565 -34.48 26.29 24.55
CA ALA A 565 -35.60 27.24 24.52
C ALA A 565 -35.33 28.53 23.71
N ARG A 566 -34.07 28.86 23.38
CA ARG A 566 -33.71 30.12 22.68
C ARG A 566 -33.48 30.00 21.17
N VAL A 567 -33.54 28.78 20.60
CA VAL A 567 -33.36 28.54 19.16
C VAL A 567 -34.70 28.46 18.42
N PHE A 568 -35.82 28.36 19.15
CA PHE A 568 -37.17 28.32 18.60
C PHE A 568 -38.02 29.52 19.04
N GLU A 569 -37.59 30.73 18.70
CA GLU A 569 -38.49 31.89 18.57
C GLU A 569 -37.72 33.04 17.93
N ILE A 570 -38.17 33.49 16.75
CA ILE A 570 -38.29 34.89 16.30
C ILE A 570 -38.60 34.89 14.79
N ASN A 571 -39.90 35.06 14.53
CA ASN A 571 -40.57 35.84 13.49
C ASN A 571 -40.11 35.80 12.01
N HIS A 572 -41.08 35.41 11.17
CA HIS A 572 -41.30 35.93 9.82
C HIS A 572 -41.26 37.48 9.80
N PRO A 573 -40.78 38.07 8.68
CA PRO A 573 -41.74 38.83 7.88
C PRO A 573 -41.60 38.62 6.37
N VAL A 574 -42.70 38.99 5.72
CA VAL A 574 -42.99 39.05 4.29
C VAL A 574 -42.54 40.42 3.74
N GLN A 575 -41.95 40.48 2.53
CA GLN A 575 -42.35 41.37 1.40
C GLN A 575 -41.23 41.64 0.36
N ARG A 576 -41.67 41.51 -0.90
CA ARG A 576 -41.42 42.34 -2.11
C ARG A 576 -40.04 42.38 -2.81
N CYS A 577 -40.17 42.09 -4.11
CA CYS A 577 -39.32 42.36 -5.27
C CYS A 577 -38.51 43.65 -5.25
N LYS A 578 -37.34 43.62 -5.92
CA LYS A 578 -36.89 44.64 -6.89
C LYS A 578 -35.85 44.07 -7.86
N THR A 579 -36.23 43.99 -9.13
CA THR A 579 -35.36 44.06 -10.31
C THR A 579 -34.69 45.44 -10.39
N VAL A 580 -33.39 45.54 -10.66
CA VAL A 580 -32.77 46.60 -11.51
C VAL A 580 -31.40 46.13 -12.05
N LYS A 581 -31.30 46.19 -13.40
CA LYS A 581 -30.18 46.52 -14.31
C LYS A 581 -28.73 46.56 -13.80
N GLY A 582 -27.88 45.76 -14.47
CA GLY A 582 -26.89 46.22 -15.47
C GLY A 582 -25.66 47.04 -15.02
N VAL A 583 -24.54 46.72 -15.67
CA VAL A 583 -23.36 47.54 -16.03
C VAL A 583 -22.03 47.18 -15.33
N ASN A 584 -21.11 46.73 -16.20
CA ASN A 584 -19.65 46.83 -16.25
C ASN A 584 -18.76 46.21 -15.16
N SER A 585 -17.97 45.22 -15.59
CA SER A 585 -16.54 45.18 -15.24
C SER A 585 -15.73 44.59 -16.41
N GLU A 586 -15.00 45.51 -17.04
CA GLU A 586 -13.90 45.43 -18.00
C GLU A 586 -13.15 44.09 -18.10
N VAL A 587 -13.13 43.54 -19.31
CA VAL A 587 -12.15 42.54 -19.76
C VAL A 587 -10.98 43.28 -20.40
N ARG A 588 -9.84 43.37 -19.70
CA ARG A 588 -8.50 43.48 -20.32
C ARG A 588 -8.08 42.04 -20.65
N GLY A 589 -7.76 41.61 -21.86
CA GLY A 589 -7.12 42.31 -22.97
C GLY A 589 -5.78 41.64 -23.22
N TYR A 590 -5.77 40.50 -23.93
CA TYR A 590 -4.60 39.93 -24.64
C TYR A 590 -5.07 39.21 -25.91
N PRO A 591 -4.26 39.23 -26.98
CA PRO A 591 -4.76 39.42 -28.35
C PRO A 591 -5.19 38.13 -29.04
N THR A 592 -6.30 38.25 -29.79
CA THR A 592 -6.66 37.38 -30.90
C THR A 592 -5.65 37.55 -32.04
N ALA A 593 -4.88 36.49 -32.33
CA ALA A 593 -4.21 36.33 -33.61
C ALA A 593 -5.16 35.60 -34.58
N THR A 594 -5.68 36.36 -35.54
CA THR A 594 -6.26 35.87 -36.79
C THR A 594 -5.17 35.18 -37.62
N PHE A 595 -5.45 33.99 -38.16
CA PHE A 595 -4.63 33.42 -39.24
C PHE A 595 -5.49 33.11 -40.48
N SER A 596 -5.06 33.74 -41.58
CA SER A 596 -5.47 33.49 -42.95
C SER A 596 -5.01 32.11 -43.40
N LYS A 597 -5.85 31.45 -44.19
CA LYS A 597 -5.43 30.34 -45.06
C LYS A 597 -4.47 30.88 -46.11
N GLU A 598 -3.20 30.49 -46.05
CA GLU A 598 -2.38 30.16 -47.22
C GLU A 598 -1.01 29.63 -46.77
N ASN A 599 -0.59 28.54 -47.42
CA ASN A 599 0.72 27.89 -47.40
C ASN A 599 1.00 26.76 -46.38
N ASN A 600 1.46 25.65 -46.95
CA ASN A 600 1.89 24.40 -46.32
C ASN A 600 3.12 24.62 -45.43
N GLU A 601 2.95 24.66 -44.10
CA GLU A 601 4.01 24.35 -43.15
C GLU A 601 3.42 23.58 -41.96
N VAL A 602 4.00 22.41 -41.68
CA VAL A 602 3.64 21.57 -40.53
C VAL A 602 4.17 22.23 -39.26
N THR A 603 3.30 22.85 -38.47
CA THR A 603 3.67 23.40 -37.16
C THR A 603 3.93 22.29 -36.15
N ALA A 604 5.20 22.17 -35.74
CA ALA A 604 5.66 21.29 -34.67
C ALA A 604 5.08 21.69 -33.30
N VAL A 605 4.44 20.75 -32.61
CA VAL A 605 3.94 20.90 -31.24
C VAL A 605 5.12 20.87 -30.26
N THR A 606 5.12 21.79 -29.29
CA THR A 606 6.18 21.98 -28.28
C THR A 606 6.28 20.83 -27.28
N ALA A 607 7.51 20.55 -26.83
CA ALA A 607 7.91 19.37 -26.04
C ALA A 607 7.30 19.24 -24.63
N ASP A 608 6.64 20.28 -24.09
CA ASP A 608 6.10 20.24 -22.72
C ASP A 608 4.76 19.48 -22.62
N TYR A 609 4.08 19.21 -23.74
CA TYR A 609 2.76 18.54 -23.75
C TYR A 609 2.79 17.01 -23.84
N VAL A 610 3.97 16.38 -23.98
CA VAL A 610 4.07 14.92 -24.16
C VAL A 610 4.23 14.16 -22.83
N ASN A 611 4.34 14.86 -21.70
CA ASN A 611 4.48 14.23 -20.37
C ASN A 611 3.14 14.00 -19.62
N ASN A 612 1.99 14.34 -20.21
CA ASN A 612 0.67 14.11 -19.60
C ASN A 612 -0.15 13.07 -20.38
N ALA A 613 -0.98 12.32 -19.65
CA ALA A 613 -1.87 11.27 -20.18
C ALA A 613 -2.88 11.78 -21.24
N ASP A 614 -3.13 13.09 -21.30
CA ASP A 614 -4.02 13.71 -22.29
C ASP A 614 -3.37 13.87 -23.68
N GLY A 615 -2.04 13.78 -23.78
CA GLY A 615 -1.33 13.70 -25.06
C GLY A 615 -1.50 12.35 -25.77
N VAL A 616 -1.90 11.31 -25.04
CA VAL A 616 -2.04 9.93 -25.53
C VAL A 616 -3.23 9.79 -26.50
N ASN A 617 -4.33 10.50 -26.26
CA ASN A 617 -5.53 10.46 -27.11
C ASN A 617 -5.33 11.15 -28.47
N ASN A 618 -4.37 12.07 -28.57
CA ASN A 618 -4.06 12.76 -29.82
C ASN A 618 -3.03 12.01 -30.68
N VAL A 619 -2.23 11.11 -30.08
CA VAL A 619 -1.31 10.22 -30.82
C VAL A 619 -2.10 9.13 -31.55
N GLU A 620 -3.15 8.57 -30.93
CA GLU A 620 -4.02 7.59 -31.59
C GLU A 620 -4.79 8.15 -32.79
N ASN A 621 -5.20 9.43 -32.72
CA ASN A 621 -5.93 10.09 -33.81
C ASN A 621 -5.05 10.61 -34.97
N MET A 622 -3.72 10.68 -34.80
CA MET A 622 -2.79 11.04 -35.89
C MET A 622 -2.24 9.83 -36.66
N LEU A 623 -2.54 8.60 -36.24
CA LEU A 623 -2.03 7.36 -36.85
C LEU A 623 -2.66 6.99 -38.19
N SER A 624 -3.53 7.83 -38.76
CA SER A 624 -4.26 7.51 -39.99
C SER A 624 -3.80 8.25 -41.24
N GLN A 625 -2.59 8.83 -41.31
CA GLN A 625 -2.09 9.41 -42.56
C GLN A 625 -0.57 9.19 -42.77
N THR A 626 -0.26 8.55 -43.91
CA THR A 626 1.03 8.41 -44.62
C THR A 626 2.07 7.41 -44.11
N GLU A 627 2.28 6.36 -44.93
CA GLU A 627 3.39 5.40 -44.92
C GLU A 627 4.70 6.05 -45.37
N ASP A 628 5.30 6.88 -44.51
CA ASP A 628 6.69 7.29 -44.69
C ASP A 628 7.60 6.46 -43.78
N THR A 629 8.57 5.74 -44.38
CA THR A 629 9.46 4.79 -43.71
C THR A 629 10.70 5.43 -43.08
N ASP A 630 10.89 6.75 -43.24
CA ASP A 630 12.12 7.47 -42.88
C ASP A 630 11.97 8.41 -41.66
N TYR A 631 11.36 7.92 -40.58
CA TYR A 631 11.30 8.68 -39.33
C TYR A 631 12.61 8.55 -38.54
N ASP A 632 13.39 9.64 -38.43
CA ASP A 632 14.53 9.74 -37.49
C ASP A 632 14.09 10.46 -36.20
N PRO A 633 14.00 9.76 -35.05
CA PRO A 633 13.66 10.37 -33.77
C PRO A 633 14.58 11.52 -33.36
N HIS A 634 15.87 11.51 -33.73
CA HIS A 634 16.84 12.51 -33.29
C HIS A 634 16.59 13.90 -33.90
N VAL A 635 16.06 13.96 -35.12
CA VAL A 635 15.72 15.21 -35.83
C VAL A 635 14.45 15.85 -35.27
N HIS A 636 13.53 15.02 -34.76
CA HIS A 636 12.21 15.46 -34.27
C HIS A 636 12.19 15.83 -32.77
N ARG A 637 13.34 15.88 -32.09
CA ARG A 637 13.44 16.30 -30.67
C ARG A 637 13.46 17.84 -30.56
N ASN A 638 12.44 18.43 -29.95
CA ASN A 638 12.40 19.87 -29.68
C ASN A 638 13.09 20.18 -28.33
N ARG A 639 14.21 20.91 -28.34
CA ARG A 639 15.08 21.12 -27.17
C ARG A 639 15.27 22.60 -26.88
N PRO A 640 14.69 23.15 -25.80
CA PRO A 640 14.77 24.58 -25.52
C PRO A 640 16.18 25.06 -25.15
N ASN A 641 17.06 24.18 -24.67
CA ASN A 641 18.50 24.46 -24.42
C ASN A 641 19.34 23.17 -24.55
N PRO A 642 19.86 22.82 -25.74
CA PRO A 642 20.64 21.61 -25.93
C PRO A 642 22.05 21.71 -25.32
N THR A 643 22.56 20.64 -24.72
CA THR A 643 23.93 20.57 -24.16
C THR A 643 24.96 20.19 -25.21
N SER A 644 26.18 20.75 -25.12
CA SER A 644 27.30 20.35 -25.96
C SER A 644 27.85 18.96 -25.58
N ASN A 645 28.65 18.33 -26.43
CA ASN A 645 29.26 17.02 -26.12
C ASN A 645 30.15 17.08 -24.87
N PHE A 646 30.93 18.16 -24.73
CA PHE A 646 31.78 18.37 -23.56
C PHE A 646 30.97 18.66 -22.29
N GLU A 647 29.94 19.50 -22.39
CA GLU A 647 29.02 19.73 -21.26
C GLU A 647 28.34 18.42 -20.82
N THR A 648 27.91 17.61 -21.78
CA THR A 648 27.27 16.32 -21.51
C THR A 648 28.25 15.35 -20.86
N LEU A 649 29.51 15.32 -21.29
CA LEU A 649 30.57 14.56 -20.63
C LEU A 649 30.76 15.01 -19.17
N VAL A 650 30.83 16.32 -18.92
CA VAL A 650 30.94 16.88 -17.56
C VAL A 650 29.71 16.53 -16.71
N HIS A 651 28.51 16.56 -17.29
CA HIS A 651 27.29 16.15 -16.61
C HIS A 651 27.24 14.65 -16.33
N LEU A 652 27.78 13.81 -17.21
CA LEU A 652 27.89 12.37 -17.01
C LEU A 652 28.87 12.07 -15.87
N LEU A 653 30.06 12.68 -15.88
CA LEU A 653 31.02 12.59 -14.77
C LEU A 653 30.38 13.04 -13.45
N LYS A 654 29.67 14.17 -13.46
CA LYS A 654 28.91 14.66 -12.30
C LYS A 654 27.87 13.65 -11.81
N GLY A 655 27.14 13.02 -12.72
CA GLY A 655 26.08 12.05 -12.39
C GLY A 655 26.61 10.82 -11.67
N SER A 656 27.86 10.43 -11.93
CA SER A 656 28.50 9.25 -11.35
C SER A 656 29.44 9.56 -10.19
N LEU A 657 30.12 10.71 -10.16
CA LEU A 657 31.06 11.12 -9.11
C LEU A 657 30.35 11.62 -7.85
N GLY A 658 29.73 10.69 -7.12
CA GLY A 658 29.07 10.93 -5.82
C GLY A 658 29.80 10.27 -4.64
N THR A 659 29.07 9.88 -3.60
CA THR A 659 29.63 9.13 -2.45
C THR A 659 30.19 7.76 -2.83
N GLY A 660 29.82 7.21 -3.99
CA GLY A 660 30.28 5.91 -4.49
C GLY A 660 31.79 5.83 -4.71
N ILE A 661 32.42 6.86 -5.28
CA ILE A 661 33.88 6.90 -5.46
C ILE A 661 34.64 6.82 -4.13
N LEU A 662 34.08 7.45 -3.10
CA LEU A 662 34.67 7.50 -1.77
C LEU A 662 34.55 6.17 -1.02
N ALA A 663 33.64 5.28 -1.45
CA ALA A 663 33.44 3.95 -0.88
C ALA A 663 34.32 2.86 -1.53
N MET A 664 34.98 3.16 -2.66
CA MET A 664 35.79 2.20 -3.40
C MET A 664 36.93 1.53 -2.60
N PRO A 665 37.62 2.21 -1.67
CA PRO A 665 38.64 1.54 -0.85
C PRO A 665 38.08 0.37 -0.03
N ASN A 666 36.90 0.56 0.57
CA ASN A 666 36.20 -0.51 1.29
C ASN A 666 35.67 -1.59 0.33
N ALA A 667 35.28 -1.22 -0.89
CA ALA A 667 34.93 -2.22 -1.91
C ALA A 667 36.14 -3.13 -2.20
N PHE A 668 37.33 -2.55 -2.40
CA PHE A 668 38.56 -3.29 -2.67
C PHE A 668 39.01 -4.16 -1.49
N TYR A 669 38.75 -3.72 -0.25
CA TYR A 669 38.89 -4.58 0.93
C TYR A 669 38.03 -5.84 0.85
N ASN A 670 36.80 -5.72 0.35
CA ASN A 670 35.89 -6.87 0.22
C ASN A 670 36.25 -7.83 -0.93
N SER A 671 36.90 -7.35 -1.99
CA SER A 671 37.28 -8.18 -3.16
C SER A 671 38.72 -8.66 -3.17
N GLY A 672 39.64 -7.98 -2.47
CA GLY A 672 41.08 -8.10 -2.65
C GLY A 672 41.60 -7.20 -3.78
N LEU A 673 42.91 -6.91 -3.75
CA LEU A 673 43.55 -5.90 -4.60
C LEU A 673 43.50 -6.25 -6.10
N VAL A 674 43.90 -7.47 -6.48
CA VAL A 674 43.99 -7.91 -7.89
C VAL A 674 42.59 -8.12 -8.47
N VAL A 675 41.75 -8.84 -7.72
CA VAL A 675 40.37 -9.09 -8.11
C VAL A 675 39.59 -7.78 -8.24
N GLY A 676 39.81 -6.82 -7.33
CA GLY A 676 39.17 -5.51 -7.39
C GLY A 676 39.49 -4.74 -8.67
N VAL A 677 40.76 -4.71 -9.11
CA VAL A 677 41.14 -4.05 -10.37
C VAL A 677 40.47 -4.72 -11.57
N ILE A 678 40.63 -6.05 -11.70
CA ILE A 678 40.11 -6.81 -12.83
C ILE A 678 38.57 -6.74 -12.88
N ALA A 679 37.91 -6.96 -11.74
CA ALA A 679 36.46 -6.93 -11.66
C ALA A 679 35.89 -5.53 -11.90
N THR A 680 36.56 -4.45 -11.49
CA THR A 680 36.08 -3.08 -11.75
C THR A 680 36.10 -2.80 -13.26
N VAL A 681 37.13 -3.25 -13.98
CA VAL A 681 37.19 -3.13 -15.44
C VAL A 681 36.08 -3.95 -16.11
N ILE A 682 35.87 -5.19 -15.69
CA ILE A 682 34.83 -6.07 -16.26
C ILE A 682 33.43 -5.51 -15.99
N ILE A 683 33.13 -5.13 -14.74
CA ILE A 683 31.83 -4.55 -14.36
C ILE A 683 31.62 -3.21 -15.08
N GLY A 684 32.64 -2.36 -15.17
CA GLY A 684 32.57 -1.11 -15.92
C GLY A 684 32.28 -1.31 -17.41
N ALA A 685 32.93 -2.28 -18.05
CA ALA A 685 32.65 -2.65 -19.44
C ALA A 685 31.24 -3.22 -19.60
N LEU A 686 30.78 -4.05 -18.67
CA LEU A 686 29.44 -4.64 -18.66
C LEU A 686 28.34 -3.58 -18.47
N CYS A 687 28.47 -2.66 -17.52
CA CYS A 687 27.55 -1.54 -17.34
C CYS A 687 27.52 -0.65 -18.58
N THR A 688 28.68 -0.29 -19.12
CA THR A 688 28.77 0.51 -20.35
C THR A 688 28.05 -0.18 -21.51
N TYR A 689 28.24 -1.49 -21.65
CA TYR A 689 27.54 -2.30 -22.65
C TYR A 689 26.02 -2.28 -22.46
N CYS A 690 25.52 -2.49 -21.25
CA CYS A 690 24.08 -2.50 -20.97
C CYS A 690 23.44 -1.13 -21.22
N LEU A 691 24.16 -0.04 -20.97
CA LEU A 691 23.72 1.33 -21.29
C LEU A 691 23.62 1.56 -22.81
N HIS A 692 24.56 1.05 -23.60
CA HIS A 692 24.45 1.07 -25.07
C HIS A 692 23.24 0.26 -25.56
N VAL A 693 23.04 -0.93 -24.99
CA VAL A 693 21.89 -1.79 -25.29
C VAL A 693 20.58 -1.03 -25.02
N LEU A 694 20.49 -0.35 -23.88
CA LEU A 694 19.32 0.43 -23.50
C LEU A 694 19.06 1.58 -24.48
N VAL A 695 20.06 2.43 -24.74
CA VAL A 695 19.93 3.59 -25.65
C VAL A 695 19.56 3.13 -27.07
N LYS A 696 20.19 2.07 -27.57
CA LYS A 696 19.88 1.51 -28.90
C LYS A 696 18.44 0.97 -28.96
N ALA A 697 18.00 0.25 -27.93
CA ALA A 697 16.64 -0.27 -27.89
C ALA A 697 15.59 0.86 -27.81
N GLN A 698 15.87 1.92 -27.05
CA GLN A 698 15.03 3.12 -27.01
C GLN A 698 14.95 3.79 -28.38
N TYR A 699 16.07 3.96 -29.09
CA TYR A 699 16.09 4.51 -30.44
C TYR A 699 15.20 3.71 -31.41
N ILE A 700 15.31 2.38 -31.40
CA ILE A 700 14.47 1.49 -32.23
C ILE A 700 12.99 1.64 -31.87
N LEU A 701 12.66 1.73 -30.58
CA LEU A 701 11.27 1.93 -30.12
C LEU A 701 10.73 3.29 -30.55
N CYS A 702 11.48 4.37 -30.35
CA CYS A 702 11.13 5.72 -30.80
C CYS A 702 10.86 5.75 -32.31
N LYS A 703 11.72 5.09 -33.11
CA LYS A 703 11.55 4.98 -34.55
C LYS A 703 10.26 4.25 -34.93
N ARG A 704 9.97 3.13 -34.26
CA ARG A 704 8.76 2.33 -34.51
C ARG A 704 7.45 2.98 -34.02
N LEU A 705 7.52 3.80 -32.97
CA LEU A 705 6.36 4.49 -32.40
C LEU A 705 6.15 5.89 -33.00
N LYS A 706 7.06 6.36 -33.87
CA LYS A 706 7.09 7.73 -34.42
C LYS A 706 7.03 8.81 -33.32
N VAL A 707 7.74 8.56 -32.21
CA VAL A 707 7.88 9.52 -31.09
C VAL A 707 9.33 9.96 -30.93
N PRO A 708 9.60 11.23 -30.58
CA PRO A 708 10.97 11.76 -30.54
C PRO A 708 11.76 11.30 -29.32
N ILE A 709 11.09 11.04 -28.19
CA ILE A 709 11.70 10.70 -26.89
C ILE A 709 10.83 9.67 -26.17
N LEU A 710 11.47 8.73 -25.47
CA LEU A 710 10.80 7.76 -24.61
C LEU A 710 11.51 7.67 -23.26
N SER A 711 10.74 7.68 -22.17
CA SER A 711 11.27 7.48 -20.82
C SER A 711 11.60 6.00 -20.60
N TYR A 712 12.47 5.70 -19.63
CA TYR A 712 12.84 4.31 -19.32
C TYR A 712 11.62 3.41 -19.00
N PRO A 713 10.67 3.83 -18.15
CA PRO A 713 9.48 3.02 -17.83
C PRO A 713 8.57 2.75 -19.04
N LEU A 714 8.42 3.74 -19.93
CA LEU A 714 7.63 3.56 -21.16
C LEU A 714 8.35 2.66 -22.16
N SER A 715 9.68 2.74 -22.22
CA SER A 715 10.50 1.87 -23.07
C SER A 715 10.30 0.41 -22.71
N MET A 716 10.29 0.07 -21.41
CA MET A 716 10.00 -1.29 -20.95
C MET A 716 8.57 -1.72 -21.33
N LYS A 717 7.57 -0.87 -21.09
CA LYS A 717 6.16 -1.19 -21.43
C LYS A 717 6.01 -1.53 -22.91
N TYR A 718 6.42 -0.63 -23.80
CA TYR A 718 6.26 -0.81 -25.25
C TYR A 718 7.13 -1.93 -25.81
N ALA A 719 8.31 -2.17 -25.23
CA ALA A 719 9.11 -3.35 -25.56
C ALA A 719 8.32 -4.63 -25.27
N LEU A 720 7.78 -4.76 -24.05
CA LEU A 720 7.04 -5.94 -23.63
C LEU A 720 5.77 -6.19 -24.45
N GLU A 721 5.06 -5.15 -24.92
CA GLU A 721 3.89 -5.31 -25.80
C GLU A 721 4.24 -6.07 -27.09
N LYS A 722 5.45 -5.83 -27.61
CA LYS A 722 5.98 -6.44 -28.82
C LYS A 722 6.81 -7.71 -28.56
N GLY A 723 7.09 -8.04 -27.29
CA GLY A 723 7.92 -9.19 -26.89
C GLY A 723 7.24 -10.58 -26.98
N PRO A 724 7.89 -11.64 -26.45
CA PRO A 724 7.32 -12.99 -26.46
C PRO A 724 6.03 -13.13 -25.65
N ARG A 725 5.18 -14.12 -26.00
CA ARG A 725 3.87 -14.34 -25.35
C ARG A 725 3.94 -14.46 -23.82
N CYS A 726 5.05 -14.97 -23.27
CA CYS A 726 5.23 -15.14 -21.83
C CYS A 726 5.43 -13.83 -21.07
N VAL A 727 6.00 -12.79 -21.69
CA VAL A 727 6.31 -11.51 -21.01
C VAL A 727 5.29 -10.41 -21.31
N LYS A 728 4.50 -10.55 -22.39
CA LYS A 728 3.44 -9.58 -22.78
C LYS A 728 2.44 -9.28 -21.68
N TRP A 729 2.08 -10.28 -20.87
CA TRP A 729 1.14 -10.09 -19.75
C TRP A 729 1.63 -9.06 -18.73
N PHE A 730 2.94 -8.90 -18.59
CA PHE A 730 3.53 -7.95 -17.64
C PHE A 730 3.64 -6.50 -18.19
N SER A 731 3.48 -6.31 -19.50
CA SER A 731 3.59 -5.00 -20.15
C SER A 731 2.82 -3.85 -19.45
N PRO A 732 1.51 -3.98 -19.12
CA PRO A 732 0.76 -2.88 -18.50
C PRO A 732 1.29 -2.48 -17.13
N TYR A 733 1.94 -3.39 -16.40
CA TYR A 733 2.53 -3.15 -15.09
C TYR A 733 3.98 -2.66 -15.16
N ALA A 734 4.63 -2.82 -16.30
CA ALA A 734 6.06 -2.63 -16.43
C ALA A 734 6.52 -1.20 -16.18
N SER A 735 5.76 -0.19 -16.60
CA SER A 735 6.10 1.21 -16.29
C SER A 735 6.08 1.49 -14.79
N GLY A 736 5.04 1.07 -14.07
CA GLY A 736 4.98 1.23 -12.62
C GLY A 736 6.06 0.43 -11.88
N PHE A 737 6.44 -0.73 -12.42
CA PHE A 737 7.51 -1.55 -11.87
C PHE A 737 8.89 -0.90 -12.00
N VAL A 738 9.22 -0.38 -13.20
CA VAL A 738 10.49 0.35 -13.43
C VAL A 738 10.52 1.64 -12.62
N ASP A 739 9.41 2.39 -12.56
CA ASP A 739 9.28 3.57 -11.69
C ASP A 739 9.52 3.24 -10.22
N GLY A 740 8.98 2.12 -9.75
CA GLY A 740 9.19 1.63 -8.38
C GLY A 740 10.68 1.41 -8.07
N PHE A 741 11.40 0.70 -8.93
CA PHE A 741 12.84 0.49 -8.78
C PHE A 741 13.62 1.81 -8.85
N MET A 742 13.25 2.72 -9.77
CA MET A 742 13.87 4.05 -9.88
C MET A 742 13.67 4.88 -8.60
N ILE A 743 12.45 4.90 -8.04
CA ILE A 743 12.15 5.59 -6.79
C ILE A 743 12.95 4.97 -5.63
N ILE A 744 12.95 3.64 -5.48
CA ILE A 744 13.66 2.96 -4.39
C ILE A 744 15.17 3.24 -4.47
N TYR A 745 15.76 3.15 -5.67
CA TYR A 745 17.17 3.49 -5.89
C TYR A 745 17.48 4.92 -5.45
N GLN A 746 16.64 5.86 -5.86
CA GLN A 746 16.84 7.28 -5.63
C GLN A 746 16.63 7.70 -4.17
N LEU A 747 15.67 7.09 -3.49
CA LEU A 747 15.53 7.19 -2.04
C LEU A 747 16.77 6.63 -1.34
N GLY A 748 17.31 5.51 -1.84
CA GLY A 748 18.56 4.92 -1.37
C GLY A 748 19.74 5.89 -1.41
N ILE A 749 19.98 6.53 -2.56
CA ILE A 749 21.02 7.57 -2.72
C ILE A 749 20.83 8.70 -1.70
N CYS A 750 19.60 9.20 -1.55
CA CYS A 750 19.27 10.28 -0.62
C CYS A 750 19.59 9.89 0.83
N CYS A 751 19.31 8.65 1.24
CA CYS A 751 19.65 8.16 2.58
C CYS A 751 21.17 8.10 2.79
N VAL A 752 21.92 7.58 1.81
CA VAL A 752 23.40 7.54 1.85
C VAL A 752 23.96 8.95 2.03
N TYR A 753 23.41 9.94 1.35
CA TYR A 753 23.85 11.32 1.45
C TYR A 753 23.58 11.91 2.84
N ILE A 754 22.42 11.64 3.45
CA ILE A 754 22.12 12.08 4.82
C ILE A 754 23.14 11.49 5.81
N VAL A 755 23.38 10.18 5.76
CA VAL A 755 24.35 9.51 6.64
C VAL A 755 25.77 10.04 6.41
N PHE A 756 26.14 10.28 5.15
CA PHE A 756 27.46 10.79 4.77
C PHE A 756 27.71 12.21 5.29
N VAL A 757 26.77 13.13 5.08
CA VAL A 757 26.87 14.53 5.51
C VAL A 757 26.89 14.58 7.04
N ALA A 758 26.00 13.85 7.71
CA ALA A 758 25.96 13.79 9.17
C ALA A 758 27.27 13.25 9.77
N SER A 759 27.82 12.17 9.20
CA SER A 759 29.06 11.57 9.67
C SER A 759 30.28 12.49 9.49
N ASN A 760 30.37 13.19 8.36
CA ASN A 760 31.47 14.11 8.10
C ASN A 760 31.42 15.33 9.02
N ILE A 761 30.23 15.91 9.23
CA ILE A 761 30.04 17.02 10.18
C ILE A 761 30.38 16.56 11.59
N LYS A 762 29.84 15.40 12.02
CA LYS A 762 30.10 14.82 13.34
C LYS A 762 31.60 14.70 13.64
N GLN A 763 32.39 14.15 12.71
CA GLN A 763 33.83 13.97 12.92
C GLN A 763 34.60 15.28 13.06
N VAL A 764 34.07 16.40 12.56
CA VAL A 764 34.68 17.72 12.75
C VAL A 764 34.19 18.35 14.05
N THR A 765 32.89 18.24 14.35
CA THR A 765 32.29 18.85 15.54
C THR A 765 32.72 18.16 16.83
N ASP A 766 32.94 16.84 16.82
CA ASP A 766 33.43 16.07 17.97
C ASP A 766 34.81 16.55 18.45
N GLN A 767 35.57 17.27 17.62
CA GLN A 767 36.87 17.84 17.98
C GLN A 767 36.75 19.10 18.83
N TYR A 768 35.70 19.90 18.60
CA TYR A 768 35.54 21.22 19.23
C TYR A 768 34.46 21.23 20.31
N TRP A 769 33.50 20.31 20.23
CA TRP A 769 32.35 20.24 21.13
C TRP A 769 32.19 18.83 21.70
N ALA A 770 31.36 18.70 22.74
CA ALA A 770 31.08 17.41 23.34
C ALA A 770 30.51 16.43 22.29
N PRO A 771 30.96 15.17 22.28
CA PRO A 771 30.59 14.22 21.24
C PRO A 771 29.09 13.93 21.31
N LEU A 772 28.35 14.38 20.30
CA LEU A 772 26.92 14.12 20.15
C LEU A 772 26.70 12.87 19.30
N ASP A 773 25.61 12.14 19.56
CA ASP A 773 25.27 10.99 18.74
C ASP A 773 25.00 11.37 17.27
N ILE A 774 25.29 10.45 16.34
CA ILE A 774 25.08 10.67 14.90
C ILE A 774 23.61 10.97 14.57
N SER A 775 22.67 10.38 15.33
CA SER A 775 21.23 10.59 15.17
C SER A 775 20.85 12.06 15.41
N THR A 776 21.53 12.72 16.35
CA THR A 776 21.32 14.15 16.65
C THR A 776 21.77 15.03 15.51
N HIS A 777 22.92 14.72 14.90
CA HIS A 777 23.42 15.44 13.72
C HIS A 777 22.47 15.27 12.52
N MET A 778 21.93 14.07 12.32
CA MET A 778 20.92 13.83 11.29
C MET A 778 19.64 14.66 11.55
N LEU A 779 19.18 14.74 12.81
CA LEU A 779 18.01 15.54 13.18
C LEU A 779 18.22 17.04 12.93
N ILE A 780 19.41 17.56 13.23
CA ILE A 780 19.77 18.96 12.94
C ILE A 780 19.75 19.23 11.42
N LEU A 781 20.23 18.28 10.62
CA LEU A 781 20.25 18.39 9.16
C LEU A 781 18.87 18.28 8.51
N LEU A 782 17.86 17.72 9.19
CA LEU A 782 16.52 17.52 8.65
C LEU A 782 15.89 18.83 8.16
N LEU A 783 15.96 19.90 8.98
CA LEU A 783 15.38 21.18 8.63
C LEU A 783 16.06 21.81 7.39
N PRO A 784 17.41 21.94 7.33
CA PRO A 784 18.12 22.35 6.12
C PRO A 784 17.79 21.50 4.88
N LEU A 785 17.65 20.18 5.02
CA LEU A 785 17.32 19.27 3.92
C LEU A 785 15.91 19.49 3.38
N ILE A 786 14.93 19.77 4.24
CA ILE A 786 13.57 20.13 3.82
C ILE A 786 13.60 21.47 3.05
N LEU A 787 14.31 22.46 3.58
CA LEU A 787 14.39 23.79 2.97
C LEU A 787 15.05 23.76 1.58
N ILE A 788 16.14 23.02 1.40
CA ILE A 788 16.79 22.91 0.09
C ILE A 788 15.92 22.12 -0.90
N ASN A 789 15.13 21.14 -0.44
CA ASN A 789 14.22 20.38 -1.29
C ASN A 789 12.98 21.21 -1.73
N TYR A 790 12.72 22.36 -1.10
CA TYR A 790 11.66 23.28 -1.54
C TYR A 790 12.00 24.05 -2.81
N ILE A 791 13.25 23.99 -3.27
CA ILE A 791 13.65 24.61 -4.53
C ILE A 791 13.12 23.78 -5.69
N ARG A 792 12.06 24.28 -6.33
CA ARG A 792 11.35 23.60 -7.44
C ARG A 792 12.06 23.77 -8.79
N ASN A 793 12.77 24.88 -8.97
CA ASN A 793 13.39 25.21 -10.25
C ASN A 793 14.83 24.71 -10.30
N LEU A 794 15.08 23.63 -11.05
CA LEU A 794 16.42 23.06 -11.26
C LEU A 794 17.43 24.09 -11.80
N LYS A 795 16.98 25.13 -12.52
CA LYS A 795 17.87 26.21 -13.00
C LYS A 795 18.49 26.99 -11.84
N LEU A 796 17.78 27.14 -10.71
CA LEU A 796 18.32 27.78 -9.52
C LEU A 796 19.42 26.94 -8.85
N LEU A 797 19.34 25.60 -8.95
CA LEU A 797 20.35 24.69 -8.39
C LEU A 797 21.58 24.53 -9.29
N ALA A 798 21.44 24.78 -10.58
CA ALA A 798 22.51 24.60 -11.56
C ALA A 798 23.86 25.25 -11.16
N PRO A 799 23.94 26.55 -10.79
CA PRO A 799 25.22 27.16 -10.40
C PRO A 799 25.81 26.58 -9.11
N PHE A 800 24.97 26.32 -8.10
CA PHE A 800 25.42 25.68 -6.85
C PHE A 800 25.95 24.27 -7.09
N SER A 801 25.36 23.56 -8.03
CA SER A 801 25.79 22.22 -8.37
C SER A 801 27.09 22.20 -9.17
N THR A 802 27.32 23.19 -10.05
CA THR A 802 28.63 23.37 -10.70
C THR A 802 29.71 23.67 -9.66
N LEU A 803 29.41 24.51 -8.67
CA LEU A 803 30.32 24.77 -7.55
C LEU A 803 30.59 23.51 -6.71
N ALA A 804 29.54 22.74 -6.38
CA ALA A 804 29.67 21.47 -5.66
C ALA A 804 30.59 20.49 -6.39
N ASN A 805 30.52 20.43 -7.73
CA ASN A 805 31.42 19.59 -8.52
C ASN A 805 32.88 20.05 -8.43
N LEU A 806 33.13 21.35 -8.54
CA LEU A 806 34.47 21.91 -8.40
C LEU A 806 35.05 21.56 -7.02
N ILE A 807 34.24 21.72 -5.97
CA ILE A 807 34.60 21.33 -4.60
C ILE A 807 34.91 19.84 -4.51
N THR A 808 34.11 18.98 -5.13
CA THR A 808 34.34 17.52 -5.19
C THR A 808 35.66 17.18 -5.89
N PHE A 809 35.95 17.78 -7.04
CA PHE A 809 37.23 17.55 -7.75
C PHE A 809 38.43 18.00 -6.92
N VAL A 810 38.38 19.22 -6.37
CA VAL A 810 39.46 19.74 -5.50
C VAL A 810 39.63 18.85 -4.26
N GLY A 811 38.52 18.44 -3.64
CA GLY A 811 38.52 17.52 -2.50
C GLY A 811 39.14 16.17 -2.83
N LEU A 812 38.76 15.56 -3.96
CA LEU A 812 39.34 14.30 -4.44
C LEU A 812 40.84 14.44 -4.70
N SER A 813 41.27 15.50 -5.39
CA SER A 813 42.69 15.78 -5.64
C SER A 813 43.49 15.94 -4.34
N MET A 814 42.95 16.64 -3.35
CA MET A 814 43.60 16.79 -2.04
C MET A 814 43.74 15.46 -1.29
N ILE A 815 42.68 14.62 -1.31
CA ILE A 815 42.73 13.27 -0.71
C ILE A 815 43.83 12.43 -1.39
N LEU A 816 43.85 12.41 -2.72
CA LEU A 816 44.81 11.63 -3.50
C LEU A 816 46.25 12.05 -3.23
N ILE A 817 46.56 13.34 -3.41
CA ILE A 817 47.93 13.86 -3.37
C ILE A 817 48.50 13.81 -1.94
N LYS A 818 47.71 14.19 -0.93
CA LYS A 818 48.21 14.32 0.44
C LYS A 818 48.07 13.05 1.26
N TYR A 819 46.92 12.39 1.21
CA TYR A 819 46.63 11.30 2.15
C TYR A 819 46.86 9.91 1.57
N MET A 820 46.73 9.74 0.25
CA MET A 820 46.87 8.43 -0.40
C MET A 820 48.26 8.17 -0.98
N PHE A 821 48.88 9.15 -1.65
CA PHE A 821 50.19 8.93 -2.30
C PHE A 821 51.41 9.08 -1.37
N GLN A 822 51.21 9.51 -0.13
CA GLN A 822 52.27 9.63 0.88
C GLN A 822 52.32 8.39 1.78
N ASP A 823 53.51 7.93 2.13
CA ASP A 823 53.78 6.81 3.06
C ASP A 823 52.93 5.55 2.77
N LEU A 824 53.06 5.02 1.55
CA LEU A 824 52.38 3.80 1.12
C LEU A 824 53.07 2.55 1.72
N PRO A 825 52.35 1.68 2.45
CA PRO A 825 52.91 0.43 2.94
C PRO A 825 53.21 -0.55 1.80
N PRO A 826 54.09 -1.55 2.01
CA PRO A 826 54.38 -2.58 1.03
C PRO A 826 53.11 -3.30 0.55
N ILE A 827 53.00 -3.54 -0.76
CA ILE A 827 51.83 -4.22 -1.37
C ILE A 827 51.66 -5.64 -0.82
N SER A 828 52.74 -6.27 -0.36
CA SER A 828 52.75 -7.62 0.22
C SER A 828 51.89 -7.75 1.49
N ASP A 829 51.59 -6.64 2.18
CA ASP A 829 50.80 -6.63 3.42
C ASP A 829 49.28 -6.57 3.15
N ARG A 830 48.86 -6.74 1.89
CA ARG A 830 47.46 -6.61 1.47
C ARG A 830 46.96 -7.89 0.83
N GLU A 831 45.72 -8.25 1.15
CA GLU A 831 45.08 -9.42 0.55
C GLU A 831 44.87 -9.20 -0.95
N MET A 832 45.51 -10.05 -1.75
CA MET A 832 45.42 -10.04 -3.21
C MET A 832 44.05 -10.55 -3.70
N PHE A 833 43.45 -11.48 -2.94
CA PHE A 833 42.20 -12.18 -3.26
C PHE A 833 41.27 -12.19 -2.05
N GLY A 834 40.04 -11.67 -2.22
CA GLY A 834 38.99 -11.69 -1.22
C GLY A 834 38.12 -12.95 -1.29
N THR A 835 37.18 -13.07 -0.34
CA THR A 835 36.25 -14.21 -0.29
C THR A 835 35.05 -14.03 -1.21
N LEU A 836 34.50 -15.14 -1.72
CA LEU A 836 33.32 -15.12 -2.60
C LEU A 836 32.09 -14.46 -1.95
N ARG A 837 31.95 -14.59 -0.62
CA ARG A 837 30.88 -13.93 0.15
C ARG A 837 31.03 -12.41 0.11
N ASN A 838 32.22 -11.89 0.40
CA ASN A 838 32.48 -10.44 0.44
C ASN A 838 32.50 -9.83 -0.96
N PHE A 839 32.84 -10.62 -1.99
CA PHE A 839 32.74 -10.20 -3.39
C PHE A 839 31.33 -9.71 -3.76
N SER A 840 30.29 -10.25 -3.14
CA SER A 840 28.91 -9.78 -3.34
C SER A 840 28.70 -8.35 -2.83
N LEU A 841 29.32 -7.97 -1.70
CA LEU A 841 29.28 -6.61 -1.17
C LEU A 841 30.04 -5.64 -2.08
N TYR A 842 31.20 -6.08 -2.60
CA TYR A 842 31.98 -5.36 -3.60
C TYR A 842 31.17 -5.12 -4.89
N PHE A 843 30.50 -6.15 -5.40
CA PHE A 843 29.68 -6.07 -6.60
C PHE A 843 28.59 -5.00 -6.45
N GLY A 844 27.83 -5.03 -5.35
CA GLY A 844 26.80 -4.01 -5.07
C GLY A 844 27.36 -2.60 -4.96
N THR A 845 28.49 -2.43 -4.25
CA THR A 845 29.15 -1.12 -4.08
C THR A 845 29.67 -0.57 -5.41
N THR A 846 30.22 -1.45 -6.25
CA THR A 846 30.79 -1.10 -7.55
C THR A 846 29.70 -0.71 -8.55
N LEU A 847 28.58 -1.45 -8.59
CA LEU A 847 27.42 -1.05 -9.38
C LEU A 847 26.86 0.31 -8.93
N PHE A 848 26.67 0.50 -7.62
CA PHE A 848 26.20 1.77 -7.07
C PHE A 848 27.08 2.95 -7.48
N ALA A 849 28.40 2.76 -7.50
CA ALA A 849 29.31 3.81 -7.90
C ALA A 849 29.29 4.07 -9.42
N LEU A 850 29.22 3.01 -10.25
CA LEU A 850 29.39 3.13 -11.70
C LEU A 850 28.13 3.57 -12.44
N GLU A 851 26.94 3.34 -11.89
CA GLU A 851 25.73 3.32 -12.70
C GLU A 851 24.68 4.39 -12.31
N ALA A 852 24.38 5.26 -13.28
CA ALA A 852 23.42 6.35 -13.17
C ALA A 852 22.43 6.35 -14.35
N VAL A 853 21.69 5.24 -14.52
CA VAL A 853 20.81 5.00 -15.68
C VAL A 853 19.87 6.18 -15.97
N GLY A 854 19.23 6.74 -14.93
CA GLY A 854 18.30 7.87 -15.08
C GLY A 854 18.95 9.15 -15.62
N VAL A 855 20.18 9.46 -15.19
CA VAL A 855 20.91 10.64 -15.65
C VAL A 855 21.38 10.44 -17.10
N ILE A 856 21.85 9.25 -17.44
CA ILE A 856 22.39 8.92 -18.76
C ILE A 856 21.33 9.09 -19.86
N ILE A 857 20.10 8.61 -19.63
CA ILE A 857 18.97 8.78 -20.55
C ILE A 857 18.60 10.26 -20.69
N ALA A 858 18.53 11.00 -19.58
CA ALA A 858 18.24 12.42 -19.62
C ALA A 858 19.32 13.22 -20.38
N LEU A 859 20.59 12.82 -20.29
CA LEU A 859 21.69 13.47 -20.99
C LEU A 859 21.63 13.25 -22.49
N GLU A 860 21.47 12.02 -22.96
CA GLU A 860 21.32 11.72 -24.39
C GLU A 860 20.13 12.49 -25.01
N ASN A 861 19.02 12.58 -24.26
CA ASN A 861 17.83 13.33 -24.66
C ASN A 861 18.04 14.85 -24.75
N ASN A 862 19.02 15.42 -24.05
CA ASN A 862 19.29 16.87 -24.06
C ASN A 862 20.49 17.28 -24.94
N MET A 863 21.25 16.34 -25.51
CA MET A 863 22.43 16.63 -26.35
C MET A 863 22.13 17.27 -27.71
N LYS A 864 22.93 18.26 -28.12
CA LYS A 864 22.87 18.81 -29.49
C LYS A 864 23.06 17.74 -30.58
N THR A 865 23.97 16.79 -30.36
CA THR A 865 24.33 15.73 -31.32
C THR A 865 24.20 14.32 -30.69
N PRO A 866 22.98 13.79 -30.53
CA PRO A 866 22.73 12.53 -29.81
C PRO A 866 23.37 11.30 -30.47
N GLN A 867 23.55 11.32 -31.81
CA GLN A 867 24.25 10.26 -32.55
C GLN A 867 25.70 10.07 -32.07
N SER A 868 26.33 11.13 -31.55
CA SER A 868 27.70 11.07 -31.00
C SER A 868 27.77 10.53 -29.56
N PHE A 869 26.63 10.21 -28.94
CA PHE A 869 26.59 9.64 -27.58
C PHE A 869 27.10 8.20 -27.56
N GLY A 870 26.58 7.36 -28.48
CA GLY A 870 26.81 5.92 -28.53
C GLY A 870 27.94 5.45 -29.47
N GLY A 871 28.71 6.36 -30.08
CA GLY A 871 29.81 5.97 -30.97
C GLY A 871 30.97 5.25 -30.25
N TYR A 872 31.89 4.64 -31.01
CA TYR A 872 33.07 3.95 -30.44
C TYR A 872 33.93 4.86 -29.54
N CYS A 873 34.14 6.11 -29.96
CA CYS A 873 34.70 7.19 -29.14
C CYS A 873 33.62 8.21 -28.73
N GLY A 874 32.39 7.74 -28.51
CA GLY A 874 31.26 8.57 -28.12
C GLY A 874 31.36 9.06 -26.69
N VAL A 875 30.53 10.04 -26.35
CA VAL A 875 30.52 10.70 -25.02
C VAL A 875 30.33 9.68 -23.89
N LEU A 876 29.50 8.64 -24.10
CA LEU A 876 29.28 7.59 -23.12
C LEU A 876 30.55 6.78 -22.84
N ASN A 877 31.25 6.32 -23.88
CA ASN A 877 32.46 5.50 -23.74
C ASN A 877 33.59 6.27 -23.06
N ILE A 878 33.85 7.50 -23.52
CA ILE A 878 34.89 8.36 -22.93
C ILE A 878 34.57 8.62 -21.45
N GLY A 879 33.31 8.96 -21.14
CA GLY A 879 32.86 9.20 -19.78
C GLY A 879 33.04 7.99 -18.86
N MET A 880 32.55 6.83 -19.29
CA MET A 880 32.67 5.59 -18.51
C MET A 880 34.13 5.14 -18.33
N THR A 881 34.99 5.29 -19.35
CA THR A 881 36.42 5.00 -19.22
C THR A 881 37.09 5.89 -18.17
N VAL A 882 36.80 7.20 -18.16
CA VAL A 882 37.33 8.13 -17.16
C VAL A 882 36.84 7.74 -15.75
N ILE A 883 35.56 7.41 -15.59
CA ILE A 883 34.99 7.00 -14.29
C ILE A 883 35.67 5.71 -13.78
N VAL A 884 35.78 4.69 -14.63
CA VAL A 884 36.41 3.41 -14.25
C VAL A 884 37.87 3.61 -13.82
N ILE A 885 38.63 4.44 -14.55
CA ILE A 885 40.02 4.76 -14.17
C ILE A 885 40.06 5.45 -12.80
N LEU A 886 39.23 6.48 -12.58
CA LEU A 886 39.18 7.19 -11.30
C LEU A 886 38.83 6.26 -10.14
N TYR A 887 37.93 5.31 -10.36
CA TYR A 887 37.50 4.36 -9.35
C TYR A 887 38.56 3.32 -9.02
N ILE A 888 39.28 2.84 -10.04
CA ILE A 888 40.44 1.95 -9.84
C ILE A 888 41.52 2.70 -9.05
N VAL A 889 41.86 3.94 -9.42
CA VAL A 889 42.85 4.75 -8.69
C VAL A 889 42.43 4.92 -7.23
N MET A 890 41.18 5.32 -6.99
CA MET A 890 40.68 5.52 -5.62
C MET A 890 40.64 4.22 -4.82
N GLY A 891 40.12 3.13 -5.39
CA GLY A 891 40.03 1.83 -4.73
C GLY A 891 41.39 1.20 -4.46
N PHE A 892 42.28 1.18 -5.46
CA PHE A 892 43.61 0.57 -5.36
C PHE A 892 44.49 1.26 -4.32
N PHE A 893 44.71 2.57 -4.47
CA PHE A 893 45.59 3.30 -3.55
C PHE A 893 44.94 3.47 -2.17
N GLY A 894 43.61 3.61 -2.10
CA GLY A 894 42.92 3.72 -0.83
C GLY A 894 42.99 2.42 -0.02
N TYR A 895 42.87 1.27 -0.69
CA TYR A 895 43.03 -0.03 -0.05
C TYR A 895 44.47 -0.33 0.35
N ILE A 896 45.47 0.07 -0.47
CA ILE A 896 46.88 -0.04 -0.05
C ILE A 896 47.12 0.80 1.21
N LYS A 897 46.65 2.05 1.25
CA LYS A 897 46.89 2.93 2.39
C LYS A 897 46.21 2.43 3.68
N TYR A 898 44.93 2.10 3.63
CA TYR A 898 44.12 1.83 4.84
C TYR A 898 43.87 0.35 5.14
N GLY A 899 44.07 -0.57 4.18
CA GLY A 899 43.92 -2.01 4.39
C GLY A 899 42.56 -2.40 4.98
N SER A 900 42.58 -3.19 6.07
CA SER A 900 41.38 -3.62 6.80
C SER A 900 40.64 -2.49 7.53
N ASP A 901 41.30 -1.34 7.76
CA ASP A 901 40.69 -0.20 8.43
C ASP A 901 39.88 0.68 7.46
N ALA A 902 39.80 0.32 6.17
CA ALA A 902 39.05 1.06 5.16
C ALA A 902 37.55 1.14 5.55
N LYS A 903 37.11 2.31 5.98
CA LYS A 903 35.70 2.55 6.35
C LYS A 903 34.85 2.72 5.10
N GLY A 904 33.52 2.69 5.27
CA GLY A 904 32.56 2.84 4.16
C GLY A 904 32.73 4.12 3.32
N SER A 905 33.47 5.11 3.81
CA SER A 905 33.98 6.22 3.01
C SER A 905 35.40 6.59 3.44
N ILE A 906 36.27 6.88 2.47
CA ILE A 906 37.65 7.32 2.68
C ILE A 906 37.74 8.60 3.55
N THR A 907 36.73 9.46 3.49
CA THR A 907 36.67 10.67 4.32
C THR A 907 36.67 10.34 5.81
N PHE A 908 36.15 9.18 6.21
CA PHE A 908 36.12 8.73 7.60
C PHE A 908 37.44 8.16 8.11
N ASN A 909 38.39 7.93 7.21
CA ASN A 909 39.74 7.47 7.49
C ASN A 909 40.73 8.63 7.65
N LEU A 910 40.33 9.86 7.32
CA LEU A 910 41.18 11.04 7.46
C LEU A 910 41.32 11.45 8.93
N PRO A 911 42.53 11.83 9.38
CA PRO A 911 42.80 12.21 10.76
C PRO A 911 41.96 13.44 11.16
N PRO A 912 41.11 13.37 12.20
CA PRO A 912 40.21 14.47 12.54
C PRO A 912 40.93 15.71 13.11
N GLU A 913 42.15 15.54 13.63
CA GLU A 913 42.98 16.60 14.22
C GLU A 913 43.51 17.60 13.17
N GLU A 914 43.73 17.16 11.93
CA GLU A 914 44.35 18.00 10.91
C GLU A 914 43.35 18.97 10.27
N ALA A 915 43.68 20.27 10.26
CA ALA A 915 42.85 21.30 9.62
C ALA A 915 42.53 21.01 8.15
N MET A 916 43.45 20.38 7.41
CA MET A 916 43.22 20.01 6.00
C MET A 916 42.29 18.80 5.86
N ALA A 917 42.33 17.84 6.77
CA ALA A 917 41.37 16.74 6.79
C ALA A 917 39.97 17.25 7.16
N GLN A 918 39.87 18.17 8.14
CA GLN A 918 38.62 18.83 8.50
C GLN A 918 38.05 19.62 7.31
N SER A 919 38.89 20.36 6.58
CA SER A 919 38.43 21.13 5.41
C SER A 919 37.87 20.21 4.31
N ILE A 920 38.54 19.07 4.03
CA ILE A 920 38.05 18.06 3.09
C ILE A 920 36.68 17.52 3.53
N LYS A 921 36.50 17.15 4.81
CA LYS A 921 35.23 16.64 5.34
C LYS A 921 34.10 17.66 5.16
N ILE A 922 34.34 18.93 5.48
CA ILE A 922 33.36 20.02 5.31
C ILE A 922 33.06 20.26 3.82
N MET A 923 34.08 20.29 2.96
CA MET A 923 33.93 20.48 1.52
C MET A 923 33.01 19.41 0.90
N PHE A 924 33.27 18.13 1.19
CA PHE A 924 32.41 17.04 0.72
C PHE A 924 31.02 17.08 1.36
N ALA A 925 30.90 17.44 2.64
CA ALA A 925 29.59 17.60 3.29
C ALA A 925 28.73 18.66 2.58
N ILE A 926 29.31 19.83 2.23
CA ILE A 926 28.61 20.89 1.49
C ILE A 926 28.26 20.44 0.07
N ALA A 927 29.22 19.83 -0.64
CA ALA A 927 29.01 19.38 -2.02
C ALA A 927 27.89 18.32 -2.11
N ILE A 928 27.89 17.33 -1.21
CA ILE A 928 26.87 16.29 -1.17
C ILE A 928 25.52 16.84 -0.67
N PHE A 929 25.51 17.78 0.28
CA PHE A 929 24.29 18.47 0.73
C PHE A 929 23.59 19.21 -0.43
N ILE A 930 24.34 19.93 -1.27
CA ILE A 930 23.77 20.58 -2.47
C ILE A 930 23.28 19.53 -3.48
N THR A 931 24.03 18.45 -3.66
CA THR A 931 23.69 17.37 -4.60
C THR A 931 22.44 16.59 -4.16
N TYR A 932 22.15 16.52 -2.85
CA TYR A 932 20.93 15.91 -2.32
C TYR A 932 19.67 16.51 -2.95
N ALA A 933 19.60 17.83 -3.11
CA ALA A 933 18.39 18.46 -3.66
C ALA A 933 18.14 18.08 -5.14
N LEU A 934 19.20 17.83 -5.92
CA LEU A 934 19.09 17.32 -7.27
C LEU A 934 18.64 15.86 -7.30
N GLN A 935 19.21 15.04 -6.41
CA GLN A 935 18.85 13.62 -6.31
C GLN A 935 17.43 13.43 -5.76
N ALA A 936 16.99 14.26 -4.81
CA ALA A 936 15.63 14.24 -4.27
C ALA A 936 14.58 14.83 -5.23
N TYR A 937 15.00 15.52 -6.30
CA TYR A 937 14.09 16.02 -7.34
C TYR A 937 13.48 14.87 -8.15
N VAL A 938 14.29 13.89 -8.57
CA VAL A 938 13.86 12.78 -9.44
C VAL A 938 12.68 11.96 -8.87
N PRO A 939 12.71 11.46 -7.62
CA PRO A 939 11.61 10.67 -7.08
C PRO A 939 10.40 11.56 -6.77
N VAL A 940 10.60 12.84 -6.42
CA VAL A 940 9.52 13.82 -6.27
C VAL A 940 8.84 14.06 -7.60
N GLU A 941 9.58 14.25 -8.69
CA GLU A 941 9.04 14.47 -10.03
C GLU A 941 8.25 13.25 -10.51
N ILE A 942 8.78 12.04 -10.33
CA ILE A 942 8.07 10.81 -10.69
C ILE A 942 6.77 10.69 -9.86
N LEU A 943 6.83 10.90 -8.55
CA LEU A 943 5.64 10.84 -7.68
C LEU A 943 4.62 11.92 -8.02
N TRP A 944 5.09 13.16 -8.21
CA TRP A 944 4.27 14.32 -8.45
C TRP A 944 3.63 14.26 -9.84
N SER A 945 4.45 14.29 -10.90
CA SER A 945 3.98 14.46 -12.28
C SER A 945 3.25 13.22 -12.81
N THR A 946 3.76 12.02 -12.51
CA THR A 946 3.14 10.77 -13.00
C THR A 946 1.91 10.36 -12.18
N TYR A 947 1.93 10.50 -10.85
CA TYR A 947 0.90 9.88 -9.99
C TYR A 947 -0.04 10.88 -9.28
N LEU A 948 0.43 12.08 -8.91
CA LEU A 948 -0.31 13.01 -8.03
C LEU A 948 -0.92 14.21 -8.77
N ASP A 949 -0.26 14.81 -9.77
CA ASP A 949 -0.67 16.08 -10.38
C ASP A 949 -2.04 15.98 -11.06
N HIS A 950 -2.29 14.88 -11.76
CA HIS A 950 -3.56 14.60 -12.44
C HIS A 950 -4.70 14.30 -11.45
N ARG A 951 -4.39 13.90 -10.21
CA ARG A 951 -5.39 13.56 -9.17
C ARG A 951 -5.75 14.76 -8.28
N ILE A 952 -4.90 15.79 -8.24
CA ILE A 952 -5.04 16.93 -7.34
C ILE A 952 -5.35 18.19 -8.16
N GLN A 953 -6.62 18.57 -8.21
CA GLN A 953 -7.03 19.81 -8.91
C GLN A 953 -6.91 21.07 -8.04
N ASN A 954 -7.02 20.94 -6.71
CA ASN A 954 -7.00 22.07 -5.77
C ASN A 954 -5.68 22.18 -4.99
N ARG A 955 -5.13 23.40 -4.89
CA ARG A 955 -3.89 23.74 -4.17
C ARG A 955 -2.67 22.89 -4.57
N LYS A 956 -2.45 22.72 -5.88
CA LYS A 956 -1.32 21.96 -6.46
C LYS A 956 0.02 22.28 -5.79
N ILE A 957 0.35 23.56 -5.64
CA ILE A 957 1.62 24.02 -5.05
C ILE A 957 1.80 23.51 -3.61
N LEU A 958 0.74 23.54 -2.78
CA LEU A 958 0.82 23.08 -1.39
C LEU A 958 1.07 21.57 -1.35
N TRP A 959 0.35 20.80 -2.16
CA TRP A 959 0.51 19.34 -2.21
C TRP A 959 1.87 18.91 -2.77
N GLU A 960 2.46 19.69 -3.68
CA GLU A 960 3.82 19.46 -4.15
C GLU A 960 4.84 19.63 -3.01
N TYR A 961 4.71 20.69 -2.20
CA TYR A 961 5.56 20.87 -1.01
C TYR A 961 5.35 19.79 0.04
N VAL A 962 4.12 19.31 0.22
CA VAL A 962 3.84 18.15 1.09
C VAL A 962 4.52 16.90 0.55
N CYS A 963 4.46 16.64 -0.76
CA CYS A 963 5.13 15.51 -1.40
C CYS A 963 6.66 15.58 -1.22
N ARG A 964 7.27 16.76 -1.42
CA ARG A 964 8.70 17.00 -1.19
C ARG A 964 9.11 16.74 0.26
N THR A 965 8.33 17.27 1.20
CA THR A 965 8.56 17.07 2.65
C THR A 965 8.42 15.59 3.02
N PHE A 966 7.43 14.90 2.47
CA PHE A 966 7.21 13.46 2.68
C PHE A 966 8.39 12.61 2.21
N VAL A 967 8.89 12.86 0.99
CA VAL A 967 10.08 12.17 0.45
C VAL A 967 11.31 12.38 1.34
N THR A 968 11.54 13.61 1.79
CA THR A 968 12.64 13.91 2.72
C THR A 968 12.48 13.20 4.07
N LEU A 969 11.27 13.15 4.63
CA LEU A 969 11.01 12.43 5.89
C LEU A 969 11.21 10.92 5.75
N VAL A 970 10.77 10.30 4.66
CA VAL A 970 10.99 8.88 4.40
C VAL A 970 12.48 8.56 4.33
N THR A 971 13.26 9.36 3.59
CA THR A 971 14.71 9.15 3.48
C THR A 971 15.44 9.38 4.81
N PHE A 972 14.95 10.31 5.63
CA PHE A 972 15.47 10.53 6.99
C PHE A 972 15.22 9.35 7.93
N VAL A 973 13.99 8.81 7.94
CA VAL A 973 13.65 7.64 8.78
C VAL A 973 14.49 6.43 8.39
N LEU A 974 14.66 6.18 7.09
CA LEU A 974 15.51 5.10 6.58
C LEU A 974 16.99 5.29 6.95
N ALA A 975 17.50 6.53 6.91
CA ALA A 975 18.87 6.85 7.31
C ALA A 975 19.14 6.62 8.80
N ILE A 976 18.18 6.93 9.68
CA ILE A 976 18.29 6.66 11.13
C ILE A 976 18.21 5.16 11.41
N ALA A 977 17.36 4.42 10.70
CA ALA A 977 17.19 2.99 10.94
C ALA A 977 18.48 2.20 10.69
N ILE A 978 19.28 2.59 9.67
CA ILE A 978 20.51 1.87 9.30
C ILE A 978 21.66 2.87 9.02
N PRO A 979 22.36 3.37 10.05
CA PRO A 979 23.47 4.32 9.89
C PRO A 979 24.79 3.63 9.48
N ARG A 980 24.73 2.65 8.58
CA ARG A 980 25.88 1.87 8.08
C ARG A 980 26.12 2.15 6.59
N LEU A 981 26.84 3.25 6.30
CA LEU A 981 27.01 3.80 4.95
C LEU A 981 27.45 2.76 3.90
N GLY A 982 28.48 1.94 4.18
CA GLY A 982 29.00 0.97 3.21
C GLY A 982 28.02 -0.15 2.87
N LEU A 983 27.32 -0.69 3.87
CA LEU A 983 26.30 -1.73 3.67
C LEU A 983 25.07 -1.18 2.95
N PHE A 984 24.71 0.08 3.21
CA PHE A 984 23.60 0.75 2.55
C PHE A 984 23.90 0.96 1.06
N ILE A 985 25.10 1.44 0.72
CA ILE A 985 25.56 1.58 -0.67
C ILE A 985 25.50 0.23 -1.40
N SER A 986 26.00 -0.83 -0.77
CA SER A 986 25.99 -2.17 -1.37
C SER A 986 24.57 -2.71 -1.59
N LEU A 987 23.66 -2.52 -0.62
CA LEU A 987 22.28 -2.99 -0.70
C LEU A 987 21.51 -2.38 -1.88
N PHE A 988 21.54 -1.06 -2.03
CA PHE A 988 20.79 -0.39 -3.11
C PHE A 988 21.45 -0.62 -4.47
N GLY A 989 22.77 -0.75 -4.52
CA GLY A 989 23.47 -1.15 -5.74
C GLY A 989 23.11 -2.56 -6.19
N ALA A 990 23.16 -3.53 -5.28
CA ALA A 990 22.80 -4.91 -5.59
C ALA A 990 21.32 -5.07 -5.94
N LEU A 991 20.40 -4.47 -5.16
CA LEU A 991 18.96 -4.61 -5.37
C LEU A 991 18.50 -3.90 -6.65
N CYS A 992 18.83 -2.61 -6.78
CA CYS A 992 18.21 -1.78 -7.80
C CYS A 992 18.98 -1.77 -9.11
N LEU A 993 20.32 -1.70 -9.08
CA LEU A 993 21.11 -1.56 -10.29
C LEU A 993 21.37 -2.89 -11.00
N SER A 994 21.35 -4.02 -10.29
CA SER A 994 21.33 -5.32 -10.98
C SER A 994 20.06 -5.50 -11.82
N ALA A 995 18.92 -4.92 -11.37
CA ALA A 995 17.67 -4.90 -12.14
C ALA A 995 17.69 -3.80 -13.23
N LEU A 996 17.80 -2.53 -12.83
CA LEU A 996 17.71 -1.37 -13.71
C LEU A 996 18.88 -1.24 -14.70
N GLY A 997 20.07 -1.65 -14.30
CA GLY A 997 21.30 -1.48 -15.06
C GLY A 997 21.66 -2.65 -15.95
N ILE A 998 21.33 -3.88 -15.53
CA ILE A 998 21.75 -5.10 -16.24
C ILE A 998 20.55 -5.88 -16.78
N ALA A 999 19.64 -6.33 -15.90
CA ALA A 999 18.57 -7.25 -16.32
C ALA A 999 17.53 -6.58 -17.25
N PHE A 1000 17.10 -5.36 -16.93
CA PHE A 1000 16.06 -4.66 -17.67
C PHE A 1000 16.49 -4.26 -19.08
N PRO A 1001 17.69 -3.69 -19.34
CA PRO A 1001 18.16 -3.44 -20.70
C PRO A 1001 18.19 -4.70 -21.56
N ALA A 1002 18.64 -5.83 -21.00
CA ALA A 1002 18.68 -7.10 -21.70
C ALA A 1002 17.27 -7.64 -22.03
N ILE A 1003 16.29 -7.49 -21.11
CA ILE A 1003 14.88 -7.84 -21.36
C ILE A 1003 14.31 -6.97 -22.48
N ILE A 1004 14.56 -5.66 -22.43
CA ILE A 1004 14.08 -4.71 -23.43
C ILE A 1004 14.62 -5.06 -24.81
N GLU A 1005 15.93 -5.34 -24.93
CA GLU A 1005 16.55 -5.69 -26.22
C GLU A 1005 15.94 -6.99 -26.80
N ILE A 1006 15.75 -8.03 -25.97
CA ILE A 1006 15.08 -9.26 -26.42
C ILE A 1006 13.68 -8.95 -26.97
N CYS A 1007 12.91 -8.13 -26.25
CA CYS A 1007 11.53 -7.85 -26.62
C CYS A 1007 11.43 -6.95 -27.86
N VAL A 1008 12.38 -6.03 -28.04
CA VAL A 1008 12.46 -5.17 -29.23
C VAL A 1008 12.85 -5.97 -30.46
N LEU A 1009 13.77 -6.93 -30.36
CA LEU A 1009 14.21 -7.75 -31.51
C LEU A 1009 13.25 -8.91 -31.84
N TRP A 1010 12.33 -9.25 -30.94
CA TRP A 1010 11.40 -10.38 -31.07
C TRP A 1010 10.50 -10.37 -32.32
N PRO A 1011 9.86 -9.25 -32.72
CA PRO A 1011 8.91 -9.25 -33.85
C PRO A 1011 9.55 -9.59 -35.20
N GLU A 1012 10.77 -9.12 -35.42
CA GLU A 1012 11.52 -9.31 -36.68
C GLU A 1012 12.44 -10.53 -36.61
N ASN A 1013 12.48 -11.22 -35.46
CA ASN A 1013 13.38 -12.34 -35.17
C ASN A 1013 14.85 -12.03 -35.48
N ASP A 1014 15.25 -10.76 -35.32
CA ASP A 1014 16.57 -10.23 -35.65
C ASP A 1014 17.56 -10.48 -34.50
N PHE A 1015 17.84 -11.76 -34.23
CA PHE A 1015 18.77 -12.19 -33.16
C PHE A 1015 20.18 -12.50 -33.66
N GLY A 1016 20.46 -12.24 -34.95
CA GLY A 1016 21.71 -12.58 -35.62
C GLY A 1016 21.89 -14.10 -35.88
N PRO A 1017 23.01 -14.50 -36.52
CA PRO A 1017 23.32 -15.91 -36.77
C PRO A 1017 23.42 -16.67 -35.44
N PHE A 1018 22.92 -17.91 -35.40
CA PHE A 1018 22.84 -18.77 -34.21
C PHE A 1018 22.10 -18.17 -32.99
N LYS A 1019 21.29 -17.11 -33.16
CA LYS A 1019 20.59 -16.41 -32.06
C LYS A 1019 21.53 -15.93 -30.94
N VAL A 1020 22.76 -15.53 -31.30
CA VAL A 1020 23.79 -15.10 -30.33
C VAL A 1020 23.29 -13.97 -29.44
N MET A 1021 22.51 -13.02 -29.97
CA MET A 1021 21.96 -11.93 -29.15
C MET A 1021 21.00 -12.42 -28.07
N LEU A 1022 20.19 -13.45 -28.36
CA LEU A 1022 19.27 -14.05 -27.40
C LEU A 1022 20.04 -14.71 -26.26
N ILE A 1023 21.07 -15.50 -26.56
CA ILE A 1023 21.91 -16.20 -25.57
C ILE A 1023 22.62 -15.18 -24.68
N LYS A 1024 23.25 -14.18 -25.30
CA LYS A 1024 23.95 -13.10 -24.59
C LYS A 1024 23.01 -12.37 -23.61
N ASN A 1025 21.84 -11.95 -24.07
CA ASN A 1025 20.87 -11.25 -23.20
C ASN A 1025 20.30 -12.16 -22.11
N PHE A 1026 20.09 -13.44 -22.41
CA PHE A 1026 19.68 -14.40 -21.39
C PHE A 1026 20.75 -14.54 -20.29
N LEU A 1027 22.04 -14.61 -20.65
CA LEU A 1027 23.14 -14.63 -19.69
C LEU A 1027 23.21 -13.34 -18.85
N LEU A 1028 22.99 -12.17 -19.45
CA LEU A 1028 22.92 -10.89 -18.72
C LEU A 1028 21.75 -10.86 -17.72
N ILE A 1029 20.58 -11.38 -18.10
CA ILE A 1029 19.43 -11.48 -17.20
C ILE A 1029 19.76 -12.38 -16.01
N VAL A 1030 20.35 -13.56 -16.25
CA VAL A 1030 20.75 -14.48 -15.18
C VAL A 1030 21.79 -13.83 -14.27
N PHE A 1031 22.80 -13.17 -14.84
CA PHE A 1031 23.83 -12.47 -14.07
C PHE A 1031 23.23 -11.35 -13.20
N GLY A 1032 22.33 -10.52 -13.76
CA GLY A 1032 21.62 -9.48 -13.01
C GLY A 1032 20.73 -10.04 -11.91
N LEU A 1033 20.00 -11.13 -12.16
CA LEU A 1033 19.16 -11.77 -11.13
C LEU A 1033 19.99 -12.41 -10.01
N LEU A 1034 21.12 -13.05 -10.34
CA LEU A 1034 22.05 -13.58 -9.33
C LEU A 1034 22.65 -12.45 -8.49
N GLY A 1035 23.11 -11.37 -9.13
CA GLY A 1035 23.61 -10.18 -8.44
C GLY A 1035 22.56 -9.56 -7.50
N LEU A 1036 21.31 -9.49 -7.95
CA LEU A 1036 20.18 -9.02 -7.15
C LEU A 1036 19.94 -9.90 -5.93
N VAL A 1037 19.74 -11.21 -6.11
CA VAL A 1037 19.38 -12.12 -5.02
C VAL A 1037 20.52 -12.27 -4.03
N VAL A 1038 21.72 -12.60 -4.52
CA VAL A 1038 22.89 -12.86 -3.65
C VAL A 1038 23.36 -11.57 -2.99
N GLY A 1039 23.46 -10.46 -3.74
CA GLY A 1039 23.89 -9.17 -3.21
C GLY A 1039 22.94 -8.58 -2.19
N THR A 1040 21.63 -8.68 -2.43
CA THR A 1040 20.63 -8.23 -1.45
C THR A 1040 20.67 -9.11 -0.20
N TYR A 1041 20.75 -10.44 -0.36
CA TYR A 1041 20.83 -11.36 0.77
C TYR A 1041 22.06 -11.10 1.65
N VAL A 1042 23.25 -11.04 1.05
CA VAL A 1042 24.49 -10.82 1.79
C VAL A 1042 24.48 -9.45 2.47
N SER A 1043 24.03 -8.39 1.78
CA SER A 1043 23.93 -7.05 2.36
C SER A 1043 23.00 -7.02 3.56
N ILE A 1044 21.82 -7.66 3.47
CA ILE A 1044 20.87 -7.75 4.59
C ILE A 1044 21.47 -8.54 5.76
N VAL A 1045 22.10 -9.69 5.50
CA VAL A 1045 22.74 -10.50 6.55
C VAL A 1045 23.83 -9.72 7.27
N GLU A 1046 24.69 -8.99 6.53
CA GLU A 1046 25.74 -8.17 7.16
C GLU A 1046 25.17 -6.95 7.89
N ILE A 1047 24.06 -6.37 7.42
CA ILE A 1047 23.34 -5.34 8.18
C ILE A 1047 22.86 -5.91 9.52
N ILE A 1048 22.19 -7.06 9.50
CA ILE A 1048 21.69 -7.73 10.72
C ILE A 1048 22.84 -8.01 11.68
N LYS A 1049 23.95 -8.59 11.18
CA LYS A 1049 25.15 -8.84 11.97
C LYS A 1049 25.77 -7.57 12.54
N SER A 1050 25.80 -6.47 11.78
CA SER A 1050 26.39 -5.20 12.23
C SER A 1050 25.65 -4.57 13.41
N PHE A 1051 24.44 -5.06 13.69
CA PHE A 1051 23.68 -4.68 14.85
C PHE A 1051 23.82 -5.69 15.99
N GLN A 1052 24.14 -6.96 15.80
CA GLN A 1052 24.30 -7.89 16.94
C GLN A 1052 25.38 -7.38 17.91
N PRO A 1053 25.15 -7.39 19.24
CA PRO A 1053 26.19 -7.05 20.19
C PRO A 1053 27.35 -8.06 20.03
N VAL A 1054 28.58 -7.56 19.93
CA VAL A 1054 29.77 -8.40 20.00
C VAL A 1054 29.79 -8.97 21.41
N LEU A 1055 29.51 -10.28 21.52
CA LEU A 1055 29.56 -11.06 22.75
C LEU A 1055 31.01 -11.16 23.27
#